data_AF-A0A1M5KXJ2-F1
#
_entry.id   AF-A0A1M5KXJ2-F1
#
_cell.length_a   1.000
_cell.length_b   1.000
_cell.length_c   1.000
_cell.angle_alpha   90.00
_cell.angle_beta   90.00
_cell.angle_gamma   90.00
#
_symmetry.space_group_name_H-M   'P 1'
#
loop_
_entity.id
_entity.type
_entity.pdbx_description
1 polymer ?
#
loop_
_entity_poly.entity_id
_entity_poly.type
_entity_poly.pdbx_seq_one_letter_code
_entity_poly.pdbx_strand_id
1 'polypeptide(L)'
;MAAKKNNQTNTVKDINYYKKKFWRIFAYTLLGILAFFLFASWGFFGSMPSFEDLENPDSNLATEIISSDGVVLGKYFKTNRSQLKYSDLPKSLVEALVATEDARFYEHSGIDGRGTLRAVFSLGTNGGASTLTQQLAKQLFHGEGSKFLPFRIVQKIKEWIIAIRLERQYTKNEILAMYCNVYDFGNYSVGVSSAAQTYFSKDPKDLTMDESAILVGMFKNSGLYNPVRNPEGVKNRRNVVLAQMAKAKMITNAEKERLQALPIALKFKLESHREGTATYFREYLRDYMKKWVTENKKPDGTDYDIYKDGLRIYTTIDSRMQQYAEEAVAAHMKNLQQQFFIEMKNNKNAPFVNITQAETDRIMMQAMKNSVRWAQMKEMDKSEDDIIASFKVKTRMRVFTWKGERDTIMTPLDSIRYYKHFLQSGLMAMEPQTGNIKAWVGGINYKYFQYDHVGQGARQVGSTFKPFVYATAIEELNMSPCDSILDGPFMIHKGRHHVTEDWEPRNSDNRYRGMVTLKQGLANSINTVSAKLIDRTGPEAVVDLTRKLGVKTEIPVQPSIALGAVDITVEDMVAAYSTFANQGVYVKPQFLSRIENKSGEVIYEPIPESHDVLNKDIAFAVIKLLEGVTETGSGARLRTQGGGSGDNRWTGYPYMFKNPIAGKTGTTQNQSDGWFMGMVPNLVTGVWVGCEDRSARFKSLTYGQGATAALPVWAYFMKLCYKDENLQISKSEFERPANLSIKVDCYQRPAVVKDTTQTEQNTDEFEL
;
A
#
# COMPACT_ATOMS: atom_id res chain seq x y z
N MET A 1 -37.65 11.58 -92.31
CA MET A 1 -36.35 11.92 -91.70
C MET A 1 -35.50 10.67 -91.64
N ALA A 2 -34.22 10.78 -92.00
CA ALA A 2 -33.35 9.71 -92.45
C ALA A 2 -33.05 8.61 -91.40
N ALA A 3 -33.11 7.35 -91.84
CA ALA A 3 -32.57 6.19 -91.14
C ALA A 3 -31.04 6.12 -91.34
N LYS A 4 -30.26 6.24 -90.26
CA LYS A 4 -28.84 5.85 -90.24
C LYS A 4 -28.73 4.40 -89.76
N LYS A 5 -28.48 3.49 -90.71
CA LYS A 5 -27.90 2.16 -90.42
C LYS A 5 -26.52 2.36 -89.79
N ASN A 6 -26.29 1.76 -88.63
CA ASN A 6 -24.94 1.54 -88.11
C ASN A 6 -24.75 0.04 -87.89
N ASN A 7 -24.08 -0.60 -88.86
CA ASN A 7 -23.54 -1.94 -88.72
C ASN A 7 -22.32 -1.87 -87.78
N GLN A 8 -22.42 -2.43 -86.58
CA GLN A 8 -21.24 -2.80 -85.81
C GLN A 8 -20.92 -4.27 -86.09
N THR A 9 -19.86 -4.48 -86.87
CA THR A 9 -19.21 -5.77 -87.03
C THR A 9 -18.49 -6.13 -85.73
N ASN A 10 -19.00 -7.15 -85.03
CA ASN A 10 -18.32 -7.77 -83.90
C ASN A 10 -17.07 -8.50 -84.40
N THR A 11 -15.91 -7.84 -84.32
CA THR A 11 -14.61 -8.48 -84.52
C THR A 11 -14.29 -9.32 -83.28
N VAL A 12 -14.43 -10.64 -83.40
CA VAL A 12 -13.98 -11.58 -82.38
C VAL A 12 -12.46 -11.45 -82.26
N LYS A 13 -11.99 -10.92 -81.14
CA LYS A 13 -10.56 -10.68 -80.89
C LYS A 13 -9.81 -11.99 -80.76
N ASP A 14 -8.68 -12.11 -81.46
CA ASP A 14 -7.80 -13.28 -81.45
C ASP A 14 -7.27 -13.61 -80.03
N ILE A 15 -7.07 -14.89 -79.72
CA ILE A 15 -6.61 -15.39 -78.43
C ILE A 15 -5.25 -14.77 -78.01
N ASN A 16 -4.43 -14.39 -78.99
CA ASN A 16 -3.16 -13.69 -78.77
C ASN A 16 -3.34 -12.30 -78.14
N TYR A 17 -4.46 -11.61 -78.42
CA TYR A 17 -4.78 -10.33 -77.78
C TYR A 17 -5.04 -10.53 -76.28
N TYR A 18 -5.83 -11.55 -75.92
CA TYR A 18 -6.10 -11.88 -74.52
C TYR A 18 -4.85 -12.39 -73.80
N LYS A 19 -4.00 -13.17 -74.46
CA LYS A 19 -2.70 -13.62 -73.90
C LYS A 19 -1.76 -12.45 -73.61
N LYS A 20 -1.58 -11.52 -74.55
CA LYS A 20 -0.77 -10.30 -74.32
C LYS A 20 -1.37 -9.41 -73.23
N LYS A 21 -2.69 -9.25 -73.21
CA LYS A 21 -3.38 -8.46 -72.17
C LYS A 21 -3.23 -9.09 -70.79
N PHE A 22 -3.34 -10.41 -70.68
CA PHE A 22 -3.10 -11.15 -69.45
C PHE A 22 -1.67 -10.95 -68.93
N TRP A 23 -0.65 -11.17 -69.76
CA TRP A 23 0.75 -11.01 -69.34
C TRP A 23 1.11 -9.56 -68.99
N ARG A 24 0.53 -8.56 -69.67
CA ARG A 24 0.70 -7.14 -69.29
C ARG A 24 0.06 -6.85 -67.94
N ILE A 25 -1.19 -7.30 -67.72
CA ILE A 25 -1.87 -7.13 -66.43
C ILE A 25 -1.09 -7.84 -65.33
N PHE A 26 -0.66 -9.09 -65.56
CA PHE A 26 0.17 -9.83 -64.62
C PHE A 26 1.47 -9.10 -64.28
N ALA A 27 2.22 -8.63 -65.29
CA ALA A 27 3.46 -7.90 -65.08
C ALA A 27 3.26 -6.59 -64.32
N TYR A 28 2.24 -5.79 -64.66
CA TYR A 28 1.92 -4.55 -63.93
C TYR A 28 1.45 -4.83 -62.51
N THR A 29 0.72 -5.91 -62.28
CA THR A 29 0.29 -6.31 -60.93
C THR A 29 1.50 -6.74 -60.09
N LEU A 30 2.41 -7.51 -60.68
CA LEU A 30 3.64 -7.95 -60.02
C LEU A 30 4.58 -6.77 -59.70
N LEU A 31 4.79 -5.86 -60.67
CA LEU A 31 5.56 -4.62 -60.47
C LEU A 31 4.92 -3.71 -59.43
N GLY A 32 3.59 -3.59 -59.44
CA GLY A 32 2.85 -2.81 -58.45
C GLY A 32 3.04 -3.38 -57.04
N ILE A 33 2.95 -4.70 -56.87
CA ILE A 33 3.22 -5.37 -55.59
C ILE A 33 4.67 -5.12 -55.15
N LEU A 34 5.64 -5.33 -56.03
CA LEU A 34 7.06 -5.10 -55.74
C LEU A 34 7.34 -3.66 -55.31
N ALA A 35 6.87 -2.67 -56.09
CA ALA A 35 7.04 -1.25 -55.78
C ALA A 35 6.38 -0.88 -54.45
N PHE A 36 5.20 -1.46 -54.15
CA PHE A 36 4.50 -1.20 -52.91
C PHE A 36 5.25 -1.75 -51.68
N PHE A 37 5.81 -2.96 -51.74
CA PHE A 37 6.69 -3.48 -50.69
C PHE A 37 7.95 -2.62 -50.52
N LEU A 38 8.51 -2.12 -51.63
CA LEU A 38 9.68 -1.25 -51.63
C LEU A 38 9.40 0.10 -50.94
N PHE A 39 8.27 0.75 -51.28
CA PHE A 39 7.82 1.98 -50.63
C PHE A 39 7.47 1.77 -49.14
N ALA A 40 6.89 0.63 -48.78
CA ALA A 40 6.67 0.28 -47.38
C ALA A 40 7.98 0.08 -46.61
N SER A 41 8.98 -0.55 -47.24
CA SER A 41 10.32 -0.73 -46.67
C SER A 41 11.07 0.59 -46.51
N TRP A 42 10.90 1.54 -47.43
CA TRP A 42 11.50 2.89 -47.37
C TRP A 42 10.77 3.88 -46.45
N GLY A 43 9.73 3.44 -45.73
CA GLY A 43 9.04 4.29 -44.75
C GLY A 43 8.04 5.29 -45.34
N PHE A 44 7.67 5.16 -46.62
CA PHE A 44 6.71 6.05 -47.29
C PHE A 44 5.31 6.02 -46.64
N PHE A 45 4.99 4.95 -45.91
CA PHE A 45 3.73 4.77 -45.18
C PHE A 45 3.90 4.93 -43.65
N GLY A 46 4.82 5.79 -43.21
CA GLY A 46 5.16 6.05 -41.81
C GLY A 46 6.30 5.18 -41.28
N SER A 47 6.89 5.58 -40.15
CA SER A 47 8.03 4.90 -39.53
C SER A 47 7.75 3.40 -39.28
N MET A 48 8.79 2.59 -39.47
CA MET A 48 8.83 1.21 -38.97
C MET A 48 9.61 1.19 -37.66
N PRO A 49 9.25 0.32 -36.71
CA PRO A 49 10.02 0.17 -35.48
C PRO A 49 11.46 -0.16 -35.83
N SER A 50 12.39 0.49 -35.14
CA SER A 50 13.82 0.22 -35.26
C SER A 50 14.12 -1.19 -34.77
N PHE A 51 15.31 -1.70 -35.08
CA PHE A 51 15.72 -3.00 -34.57
C PHE A 51 15.85 -2.99 -33.03
N GLU A 52 16.32 -1.88 -32.46
CA GLU A 52 16.37 -1.67 -31.01
C GLU A 52 14.97 -1.72 -30.38
N ASP A 53 13.94 -1.21 -31.07
CA ASP A 53 12.52 -1.33 -30.64
C ASP A 53 11.98 -2.77 -30.71
N LEU A 54 12.60 -3.65 -31.51
CA LEU A 54 12.21 -5.06 -31.66
C LEU A 54 13.00 -5.99 -30.72
N GLU A 55 14.23 -5.62 -30.36
CA GLU A 55 15.09 -6.32 -29.40
C GLU A 55 14.75 -5.93 -27.95
N ASN A 56 14.37 -4.67 -27.75
CA ASN A 56 13.81 -4.13 -26.52
C ASN A 56 12.41 -3.55 -26.80
N PRO A 57 11.38 -4.38 -27.02
CA PRO A 57 10.01 -3.89 -27.17
C PRO A 57 9.49 -3.45 -25.80
N ASP A 58 9.97 -2.30 -25.32
CA ASP A 58 9.76 -1.75 -23.98
C ASP A 58 9.62 -2.88 -22.95
N SER A 59 10.75 -3.45 -22.54
CA SER A 59 10.77 -4.26 -21.33
C SER A 59 10.44 -3.32 -20.17
N ASN A 60 9.16 -3.04 -19.96
CA ASN A 60 8.63 -2.33 -18.82
C ASN A 60 8.87 -3.24 -17.62
N LEU A 61 10.11 -3.24 -17.14
CA LEU A 61 10.50 -3.97 -15.97
C LEU A 61 9.80 -3.27 -14.81
N ALA A 62 9.06 -4.06 -14.04
CA ALA A 62 8.36 -3.55 -12.89
C ALA A 62 9.40 -3.01 -11.91
N THR A 63 9.18 -1.79 -11.41
CA THR A 63 9.98 -1.27 -10.30
C THR A 63 9.68 -2.10 -9.06
N GLU A 64 10.71 -2.61 -8.40
CA GLU A 64 10.60 -3.45 -7.21
C GLU A 64 10.81 -2.61 -5.94
N ILE A 65 9.97 -2.86 -4.94
CA ILE A 65 10.09 -2.26 -3.61
C ILE A 65 10.62 -3.36 -2.69
N ILE A 66 11.82 -3.17 -2.17
CA ILE A 66 12.58 -4.18 -1.44
C ILE A 66 12.73 -3.69 0.01
N SER A 67 12.35 -4.53 0.95
CA SER A 67 12.53 -4.30 2.39
C SER A 67 14.01 -4.37 2.81
N SER A 68 14.30 -3.91 4.02
CA SER A 68 15.65 -3.95 4.62
C SER A 68 16.19 -5.37 4.80
N ASP A 69 15.32 -6.38 4.93
CA ASP A 69 15.65 -7.81 4.98
C ASP A 69 15.66 -8.48 3.59
N GLY A 70 15.55 -7.71 2.51
CA GLY A 70 15.70 -8.19 1.13
C GLY A 70 14.44 -8.79 0.50
N VAL A 71 13.30 -8.75 1.19
CA VAL A 71 12.02 -9.25 0.68
C VAL A 71 11.34 -8.20 -0.20
N VAL A 72 10.83 -8.60 -1.36
CA VAL A 72 10.05 -7.71 -2.24
C VAL A 72 8.66 -7.47 -1.63
N LEU A 73 8.42 -6.25 -1.15
CA LEU A 73 7.15 -5.81 -0.56
C LEU A 73 6.07 -5.57 -1.63
N GLY A 74 6.49 -5.26 -2.85
CA GLY A 74 5.59 -5.07 -3.97
C GLY A 74 6.29 -4.53 -5.20
N LYS A 75 5.52 -4.37 -6.27
CA LYS A 75 6.01 -3.86 -7.56
C LYS A 75 5.14 -2.72 -8.08
N TYR A 76 5.72 -1.79 -8.83
CA TYR A 76 5.00 -0.83 -9.67
C TYR A 76 5.18 -1.20 -11.14
N PHE A 77 4.07 -1.33 -11.86
CA PHE A 77 4.08 -1.67 -13.27
C PHE A 77 2.82 -1.12 -13.95
N LYS A 78 2.93 -0.78 -15.23
CA LYS A 78 1.74 -0.53 -16.07
C LYS A 78 1.09 -1.84 -16.51
N THR A 79 1.92 -2.85 -16.74
CA THR A 79 1.55 -4.22 -17.13
C THR A 79 2.48 -5.19 -16.41
N ASN A 80 1.93 -6.20 -15.74
CA ASN A 80 2.75 -7.16 -15.00
C ASN A 80 3.42 -8.12 -15.98
N ARG A 81 4.67 -7.80 -16.37
CA ARG A 81 5.47 -8.62 -17.29
C ARG A 81 6.61 -9.27 -16.52
N SER A 82 6.83 -10.56 -16.72
CA SER A 82 8.07 -11.23 -16.30
C SER A 82 8.76 -11.80 -17.52
N GLN A 83 10.09 -11.75 -17.56
CA GLN A 83 10.88 -12.29 -18.67
C GLN A 83 10.95 -13.82 -18.58
N LEU A 84 10.12 -14.54 -19.34
CA LEU A 84 10.29 -15.99 -19.50
C LEU A 84 11.28 -16.30 -20.62
N LYS A 85 12.15 -17.28 -20.38
CA LYS A 85 12.92 -17.93 -21.44
C LYS A 85 12.12 -19.11 -21.99
N TYR A 86 12.51 -19.60 -23.18
CA TYR A 86 11.87 -20.78 -23.77
C TYR A 86 11.95 -22.02 -22.86
N SER A 87 13.05 -22.18 -22.12
CA SER A 87 13.25 -23.26 -21.15
C SER A 87 12.23 -23.29 -20.02
N ASP A 88 11.59 -22.15 -19.74
CA ASP A 88 10.63 -22.00 -18.65
C ASP A 88 9.20 -22.33 -19.10
N LEU A 89 8.99 -22.50 -20.42
CA LEU A 89 7.69 -22.85 -20.99
C LEU A 89 7.47 -24.37 -20.92
N PRO A 90 6.31 -24.82 -20.42
CA PRO A 90 6.00 -26.24 -20.38
C PRO A 90 5.76 -26.76 -21.80
N LYS A 91 6.23 -27.97 -22.07
CA LYS A 91 6.08 -28.63 -23.37
C LYS A 91 4.63 -28.66 -23.85
N SER A 92 3.69 -28.90 -22.93
CA SER A 92 2.24 -28.91 -23.18
C SER A 92 1.72 -27.59 -23.77
N LEU A 93 2.20 -26.45 -23.27
CA LEU A 93 1.79 -25.12 -23.75
C LEU A 93 2.33 -24.86 -25.15
N VAL A 94 3.60 -25.16 -25.38
CA VAL A 94 4.24 -24.99 -26.70
C VAL A 94 3.52 -25.85 -27.75
N GLU A 95 3.30 -27.12 -27.44
CA GLU A 95 2.58 -28.05 -28.31
C GLU A 95 1.13 -27.61 -28.58
N ALA A 96 0.40 -27.21 -27.53
CA ALA A 96 -0.97 -26.70 -27.66
C ALA A 96 -1.03 -25.45 -28.55
N LEU A 97 -0.10 -24.52 -28.35
CA LEU A 97 -0.02 -23.26 -29.08
C LEU A 97 0.27 -23.50 -30.56
N VAL A 98 1.30 -24.31 -30.86
CA VAL A 98 1.67 -24.66 -32.24
C VAL A 98 0.53 -25.42 -32.92
N ALA A 99 -0.07 -26.43 -32.28
CA ALA A 99 -1.18 -27.18 -32.89
C ALA A 99 -2.40 -26.33 -33.23
N THR A 100 -2.66 -25.27 -32.45
CA THR A 100 -3.88 -24.47 -32.57
C THR A 100 -3.70 -23.25 -33.48
N GLU A 101 -2.62 -22.49 -33.28
CA GLU A 101 -2.42 -21.20 -33.95
C GLU A 101 -1.59 -21.33 -35.23
N ASP A 102 -0.61 -22.24 -35.26
CA ASP A 102 0.32 -22.38 -36.39
C ASP A 102 0.95 -23.78 -36.48
N ALA A 103 0.19 -24.75 -36.98
CA ALA A 103 0.59 -26.16 -36.98
C ALA A 103 1.87 -26.47 -37.80
N ARG A 104 2.32 -25.53 -38.64
CA ARG A 104 3.53 -25.65 -39.47
C ARG A 104 4.56 -24.58 -39.13
N PHE A 105 4.49 -24.04 -37.92
CA PHE A 105 5.37 -22.97 -37.46
C PHE A 105 6.86 -23.23 -37.73
N TYR A 106 7.32 -24.47 -37.56
CA TYR A 106 8.71 -24.86 -37.78
C TYR A 106 9.07 -25.12 -39.26
N GLU A 107 8.09 -25.14 -40.18
CA GLU A 107 8.28 -25.46 -41.60
C GLU A 107 8.35 -24.21 -42.51
N HIS A 108 8.07 -23.01 -42.00
CA HIS A 108 8.07 -21.77 -42.79
C HIS A 108 8.93 -20.66 -42.15
N SER A 109 9.32 -19.64 -42.90
CA SER A 109 10.10 -18.50 -42.40
C SER A 109 9.20 -17.26 -42.20
N GLY A 110 8.38 -17.26 -41.15
CA GLY A 110 7.50 -16.15 -40.79
C GLY A 110 6.18 -16.05 -41.56
N ILE A 111 6.12 -16.45 -42.83
CA ILE A 111 4.89 -16.43 -43.63
C ILE A 111 4.61 -17.82 -44.19
N ASP A 112 3.44 -18.38 -43.87
CA ASP A 112 2.97 -19.64 -44.42
C ASP A 112 2.29 -19.40 -45.77
N GLY A 113 3.04 -19.58 -46.87
CA GLY A 113 2.51 -19.38 -48.22
C GLY A 113 1.34 -20.33 -48.56
N ARG A 114 1.38 -21.58 -48.10
CA ARG A 114 0.30 -22.56 -48.31
C ARG A 114 -0.94 -22.19 -47.49
N GLY A 115 -0.76 -21.71 -46.26
CA GLY A 115 -1.85 -21.25 -45.39
C GLY A 115 -2.51 -19.97 -45.91
N THR A 116 -1.68 -19.02 -46.36
CA THR A 116 -2.12 -17.75 -46.95
C THR A 116 -2.94 -17.98 -48.22
N LEU A 117 -2.44 -18.80 -49.16
CA LEU A 117 -3.17 -19.14 -50.38
C LEU A 117 -4.50 -19.84 -50.07
N ARG A 118 -4.49 -20.81 -49.14
CA ARG A 118 -5.72 -21.50 -48.72
C ARG A 118 -6.77 -20.52 -48.20
N ALA A 119 -6.36 -19.58 -47.34
CA ALA A 119 -7.27 -18.61 -46.77
C ALA A 119 -7.85 -17.65 -47.82
N VAL A 120 -7.05 -17.25 -48.82
CA VAL A 120 -7.53 -16.45 -49.96
C VAL A 120 -8.57 -17.22 -50.77
N PHE A 121 -8.30 -18.48 -51.12
CA PHE A 121 -9.24 -19.30 -51.89
C PHE A 121 -10.51 -19.68 -51.12
N SER A 122 -10.43 -19.84 -49.80
CA SER A 122 -11.59 -20.14 -48.96
C SER A 122 -12.31 -18.90 -48.44
N LEU A 123 -11.94 -17.68 -48.86
CA LEU A 123 -12.45 -16.42 -48.30
C LEU A 123 -12.37 -16.36 -46.76
N GLY A 124 -11.33 -16.98 -46.18
CA GLY A 124 -11.10 -17.06 -44.73
C GLY A 124 -11.97 -18.06 -43.95
N THR A 125 -12.84 -18.83 -44.60
CA THR A 125 -13.77 -19.75 -43.92
C THR A 125 -13.12 -21.05 -43.40
N ASN A 126 -12.01 -21.51 -44.00
CA ASN A 126 -11.35 -22.78 -43.66
C ASN A 126 -10.06 -22.62 -42.82
N GLY A 127 -9.99 -21.58 -41.99
CA GLY A 127 -8.90 -21.33 -41.03
C GLY A 127 -8.19 -19.98 -41.22
N GLY A 128 -7.43 -19.58 -40.20
CA GLY A 128 -6.70 -18.31 -40.19
C GLY A 128 -5.46 -18.32 -41.10
N ALA A 129 -5.16 -17.19 -41.74
CA ALA A 129 -4.00 -17.02 -42.62
C ALA A 129 -2.72 -16.58 -41.90
N SER A 130 -2.80 -16.19 -40.62
CA SER A 130 -1.68 -15.54 -39.91
C SER A 130 -0.88 -16.54 -39.09
N THR A 131 0.44 -16.51 -39.23
CA THR A 131 1.42 -17.32 -38.47
C THR A 131 1.69 -16.73 -37.08
N LEU A 132 2.31 -17.50 -36.18
CA LEU A 132 2.70 -17.00 -34.86
C LEU A 132 3.64 -15.79 -34.95
N THR A 133 4.60 -15.81 -35.87
CA THR A 133 5.53 -14.69 -36.09
C THR A 133 4.80 -13.43 -36.57
N GLN A 134 3.77 -13.57 -37.41
CA GLN A 134 2.93 -12.42 -37.79
C GLN A 134 2.10 -11.89 -36.63
N GLN A 135 1.61 -12.79 -35.76
CA GLN A 135 0.89 -12.38 -34.55
C GLN A 135 1.83 -11.64 -33.58
N LEU A 136 3.07 -12.11 -33.39
CA LEU A 136 4.10 -11.40 -32.64
C LEU A 136 4.39 -10.02 -33.25
N ALA A 137 4.65 -9.95 -34.56
CA ALA A 137 4.88 -8.68 -35.26
C ALA A 137 3.74 -7.68 -35.07
N LYS A 138 2.49 -8.16 -35.07
CA LYS A 138 1.31 -7.36 -34.76
C LYS A 138 1.36 -6.80 -33.33
N GLN A 139 1.67 -7.64 -32.34
CA GLN A 139 1.73 -7.23 -30.93
C GLN A 139 2.85 -6.21 -30.66
N LEU A 140 4.01 -6.39 -31.28
CA LEU A 140 5.16 -5.49 -31.09
C LEU A 140 4.98 -4.11 -31.76
N PHE A 141 4.23 -4.05 -32.87
CA PHE A 141 4.17 -2.82 -33.68
C PHE A 141 2.95 -1.93 -33.40
N HIS A 142 1.73 -2.46 -33.44
CA HIS A 142 0.51 -1.63 -33.31
C HIS A 142 -0.56 -2.21 -32.38
N GLY A 143 -0.46 -3.49 -32.00
CA GLY A 143 -1.41 -4.19 -31.14
C GLY A 143 -2.76 -4.42 -31.80
N GLU A 144 -3.51 -3.35 -32.08
CA GLU A 144 -4.84 -3.40 -32.71
C GLU A 144 -4.82 -3.00 -34.19
N GLY A 145 -5.50 -3.82 -35.00
CA GLY A 145 -5.66 -3.52 -36.42
C GLY A 145 -6.61 -2.34 -36.64
N SER A 146 -6.22 -1.44 -37.55
CA SER A 146 -7.08 -0.33 -37.96
C SER A 146 -8.42 -0.83 -38.53
N LYS A 147 -9.50 -0.13 -38.18
CA LYS A 147 -10.85 -0.38 -38.73
C LYS A 147 -11.00 0.11 -40.17
N PHE A 148 -10.10 0.98 -40.63
CA PHE A 148 -10.10 1.49 -42.00
C PHE A 148 -9.33 0.56 -42.93
N LEU A 149 -10.01 0.02 -43.95
CA LEU A 149 -9.50 -1.08 -44.78
C LEU A 149 -8.14 -0.76 -45.46
N PRO A 150 -7.92 0.42 -46.08
CA PRO A 150 -6.61 0.78 -46.63
C PRO A 150 -5.48 0.77 -45.58
N PHE A 151 -5.70 1.34 -44.40
CA PHE A 151 -4.70 1.34 -43.33
C PHE A 151 -4.45 -0.07 -42.80
N ARG A 152 -5.47 -0.94 -42.76
CA ARG A 152 -5.32 -2.34 -42.35
C ARG A 152 -4.43 -3.13 -43.32
N ILE A 153 -4.54 -2.90 -44.62
CA ILE A 153 -3.69 -3.53 -45.65
C ILE A 153 -2.22 -3.11 -45.44
N VAL A 154 -1.98 -1.81 -45.24
CA VAL A 154 -0.64 -1.28 -44.95
C VAL A 154 -0.06 -1.90 -43.68
N GLN A 155 -0.83 -1.93 -42.59
CA GLN A 155 -0.42 -2.59 -41.34
C GLN A 155 -0.09 -4.07 -41.55
N LYS A 156 -0.88 -4.80 -42.34
CA LYS A 156 -0.67 -6.23 -42.57
C LYS A 156 0.62 -6.51 -43.35
N ILE A 157 0.98 -5.63 -44.28
CA ILE A 157 2.26 -5.71 -44.99
C ILE A 157 3.43 -5.37 -44.06
N LYS A 158 3.28 -4.36 -43.19
CA LYS A 158 4.28 -4.08 -42.15
C LYS A 158 4.47 -5.28 -41.21
N GLU A 159 3.39 -5.94 -40.79
CA GLU A 159 3.44 -7.20 -40.02
C GLU A 159 4.25 -8.29 -40.75
N TRP A 160 4.09 -8.41 -42.07
CA TRP A 160 4.86 -9.38 -42.88
C TRP A 160 6.35 -9.05 -42.94
N ILE A 161 6.70 -7.78 -43.16
CA ILE A 161 8.10 -7.32 -43.20
C ILE A 161 8.77 -7.57 -41.84
N ILE A 162 8.09 -7.21 -40.75
CA ILE A 162 8.59 -7.42 -39.38
C ILE A 162 8.72 -8.92 -39.09
N ALA A 163 7.73 -9.75 -39.46
CA ALA A 163 7.82 -11.20 -39.27
C ALA A 163 9.03 -11.82 -40.00
N ILE A 164 9.31 -11.39 -41.23
CA ILE A 164 10.50 -11.85 -41.96
C ILE A 164 11.80 -11.39 -41.26
N ARG A 165 11.83 -10.16 -40.73
CA ARG A 165 13.01 -9.66 -39.97
C ARG A 165 13.23 -10.46 -38.69
N LEU A 166 12.17 -10.70 -37.91
CA LEU A 166 12.23 -11.50 -36.68
C LEU A 166 12.77 -12.91 -36.97
N GLU A 167 12.31 -13.57 -38.03
CA GLU A 167 12.73 -14.92 -38.40
C GLU A 167 14.15 -15.02 -38.97
N ARG A 168 14.74 -13.89 -39.38
CA ARG A 168 16.16 -13.84 -39.80
C ARG A 168 17.11 -13.67 -38.63
N GLN A 169 16.62 -13.13 -37.51
CA GLN A 169 17.45 -12.71 -36.38
C GLN A 169 17.27 -13.61 -35.16
N TYR A 170 16.09 -14.21 -35.01
CA TYR A 170 15.73 -15.04 -33.86
C TYR A 170 15.39 -16.47 -34.29
N THR A 171 15.73 -17.41 -33.43
CA THR A 171 15.31 -18.80 -33.55
C THR A 171 13.81 -18.94 -33.31
N LYS A 172 13.24 -20.05 -33.78
CA LYS A 172 11.83 -20.40 -33.56
C LYS A 172 11.43 -20.42 -32.09
N ASN A 173 12.33 -20.91 -31.23
CA ASN A 173 12.12 -21.01 -29.81
C ASN A 173 12.11 -19.62 -29.14
N GLU A 174 13.01 -18.72 -29.57
CA GLU A 174 13.02 -17.33 -29.10
C GLU A 174 11.75 -16.58 -29.53
N ILE A 175 11.29 -16.79 -30.77
CA ILE A 175 10.03 -16.20 -31.26
C ILE A 175 8.83 -16.66 -30.43
N LEU A 176 8.76 -17.95 -30.09
CA LEU A 176 7.72 -18.48 -29.20
C LEU A 176 7.79 -17.84 -27.81
N ALA A 177 8.97 -17.76 -27.22
CA ALA A 177 9.17 -17.14 -25.91
C ALA A 177 8.77 -15.66 -25.92
N MET A 178 9.20 -14.90 -26.93
CA MET A 178 8.81 -13.50 -27.12
C MET A 178 7.29 -13.36 -27.22
N TYR A 179 6.63 -14.17 -28.05
CA TYR A 179 5.18 -14.15 -28.19
C TYR A 179 4.45 -14.46 -26.87
N CYS A 180 4.92 -15.47 -26.15
CA CYS A 180 4.40 -15.83 -24.84
C CYS A 180 4.65 -14.75 -23.77
N ASN A 181 5.63 -13.86 -23.93
CA ASN A 181 5.91 -12.76 -22.98
C ASN A 181 5.09 -11.49 -23.25
N VAL A 182 4.75 -11.21 -24.51
CA VAL A 182 4.13 -9.92 -24.88
C VAL A 182 2.61 -9.97 -25.00
N TYR A 183 2.02 -11.15 -25.15
CA TYR A 183 0.58 -11.27 -25.35
C TYR A 183 -0.23 -10.90 -24.09
N ASP A 184 -1.28 -10.10 -24.25
CA ASP A 184 -2.15 -9.66 -23.15
C ASP A 184 -3.29 -10.66 -22.87
N PHE A 185 -3.26 -11.28 -21.68
CA PHE A 185 -4.27 -12.21 -21.20
C PHE A 185 -5.42 -11.52 -20.42
N GLY A 186 -5.46 -10.18 -20.43
CA GLY A 186 -6.37 -9.37 -19.64
C GLY A 186 -6.06 -9.43 -18.14
N ASN A 187 -6.86 -8.74 -17.32
CA ASN A 187 -6.70 -8.76 -15.86
C ASN A 187 -5.27 -8.36 -15.41
N TYR A 188 -4.67 -7.37 -16.08
CA TYR A 188 -3.30 -6.89 -15.88
C TYR A 188 -2.19 -7.94 -16.13
N SER A 189 -2.56 -9.08 -16.72
CA SER A 189 -1.65 -10.20 -16.94
C SER A 189 -1.10 -10.19 -18.36
N VAL A 190 0.10 -9.63 -18.53
CA VAL A 190 0.79 -9.64 -19.82
C VAL A 190 1.86 -10.71 -19.82
N GLY A 191 1.72 -11.64 -20.76
CA GLY A 191 2.54 -12.83 -20.88
C GLY A 191 2.04 -14.03 -20.07
N VAL A 192 2.50 -15.21 -20.47
CA VAL A 192 2.07 -16.50 -19.93
C VAL A 192 2.41 -16.66 -18.46
N SER A 193 3.53 -16.10 -17.99
CA SER A 193 3.90 -16.14 -16.57
C SER A 193 2.91 -15.41 -15.70
N SER A 194 2.62 -14.15 -16.03
CA SER A 194 1.63 -13.38 -15.29
C SER A 194 0.25 -14.02 -15.37
N ALA A 195 -0.12 -14.59 -16.52
CA ALA A 195 -1.38 -15.31 -16.67
C ALA A 195 -1.44 -16.60 -15.83
N ALA A 196 -0.37 -17.39 -15.80
CA ALA A 196 -0.27 -18.61 -14.99
C ALA A 196 -0.45 -18.30 -13.50
N GLN A 197 0.21 -17.25 -13.03
CA GLN A 197 0.08 -16.77 -11.66
C GLN A 197 -1.33 -16.24 -11.38
N THR A 198 -1.89 -15.41 -12.26
CA THR A 198 -3.20 -14.79 -12.08
C THR A 198 -4.35 -15.77 -12.12
N TYR A 199 -4.35 -16.74 -13.06
CA TYR A 199 -5.49 -17.65 -13.26
C TYR A 199 -5.34 -18.97 -12.47
N PHE A 200 -4.11 -19.43 -12.23
CA PHE A 200 -3.83 -20.74 -11.63
C PHE A 200 -2.93 -20.70 -10.38
N SER A 201 -2.33 -19.56 -10.04
CA SER A 201 -1.36 -19.42 -8.94
C SER A 201 -0.20 -20.43 -9.05
N LYS A 202 0.40 -20.52 -10.25
CA LYS A 202 1.48 -21.45 -10.58
C LYS A 202 2.56 -20.78 -11.44
N ASP A 203 3.79 -21.28 -11.32
CA ASP A 203 4.83 -20.99 -12.31
C ASP A 203 4.46 -21.63 -13.67
N PRO A 204 4.86 -21.04 -14.81
CA PRO A 204 4.57 -21.58 -16.14
C PRO A 204 4.97 -23.03 -16.34
N LYS A 205 6.14 -23.43 -15.86
CA LYS A 205 6.66 -24.80 -15.92
C LYS A 205 5.74 -25.84 -15.26
N ASP A 206 4.92 -25.41 -14.30
CA ASP A 206 4.04 -26.27 -13.50
C ASP A 206 2.59 -26.32 -14.03
N LEU A 207 2.32 -25.66 -15.16
CA LEU A 207 1.00 -25.71 -15.80
C LEU A 207 0.70 -27.11 -16.33
N THR A 208 -0.50 -27.60 -16.04
CA THR A 208 -0.98 -28.85 -16.61
C THR A 208 -1.38 -28.68 -18.08
N MET A 209 -1.63 -29.79 -18.78
CA MET A 209 -2.05 -29.78 -20.18
C MET A 209 -3.40 -29.05 -20.37
N ASP A 210 -4.36 -29.24 -19.47
CA ASP A 210 -5.67 -28.57 -19.54
C ASP A 210 -5.58 -27.06 -19.22
N GLU A 211 -4.74 -26.66 -18.26
CA GLU A 211 -4.46 -25.25 -17.96
C GLU A 211 -3.73 -24.57 -19.13
N SER A 212 -2.76 -25.26 -19.72
CA SER A 212 -2.06 -24.84 -20.94
C SER A 212 -3.06 -24.65 -22.09
N ALA A 213 -3.99 -25.58 -22.28
CA ALA A 213 -5.02 -25.47 -23.32
C ALA A 213 -6.00 -24.31 -23.08
N ILE A 214 -6.28 -23.95 -21.82
CA ILE A 214 -7.07 -22.77 -21.47
C ILE A 214 -6.32 -21.49 -21.88
N LEU A 215 -5.07 -21.33 -21.45
CA LEU A 215 -4.25 -20.17 -21.84
C LEU A 215 -4.08 -20.09 -23.35
N VAL A 216 -3.88 -21.22 -24.03
CA VAL A 216 -3.79 -21.24 -25.49
C VAL A 216 -5.10 -20.81 -26.15
N GLY A 217 -6.23 -21.21 -25.59
CA GLY A 217 -7.54 -20.74 -26.02
C GLY A 217 -7.69 -19.22 -25.97
N MET A 218 -7.05 -18.58 -24.99
CA MET A 218 -7.06 -17.13 -24.79
C MET A 218 -6.28 -16.37 -25.87
N PHE A 219 -5.21 -16.94 -26.46
CA PHE A 219 -4.45 -16.28 -27.55
C PHE A 219 -5.32 -15.81 -28.72
N LYS A 220 -6.43 -16.50 -28.99
CA LYS A 220 -7.38 -16.08 -30.00
C LYS A 220 -8.10 -14.79 -29.63
N ASN A 221 -8.53 -14.65 -28.37
CA ASN A 221 -9.19 -13.47 -27.82
C ASN A 221 -9.34 -13.59 -26.29
N SER A 222 -8.46 -12.93 -25.53
CA SER A 222 -8.47 -12.94 -24.05
C SER A 222 -9.74 -12.37 -23.43
N GLY A 223 -10.40 -11.43 -24.09
CA GLY A 223 -11.64 -10.82 -23.59
C GLY A 223 -12.83 -11.78 -23.68
N LEU A 224 -12.97 -12.46 -24.81
CA LEU A 224 -14.05 -13.43 -25.06
C LEU A 224 -13.85 -14.74 -24.29
N TYR A 225 -12.61 -15.23 -24.25
CA TYR A 225 -12.24 -16.48 -23.59
C TYR A 225 -11.64 -16.22 -22.20
N ASN A 226 -12.20 -15.28 -21.45
CA ASN A 226 -11.80 -15.03 -20.08
C ASN A 226 -12.47 -16.06 -19.13
N PRO A 227 -11.72 -16.89 -18.39
CA PRO A 227 -12.30 -17.97 -17.59
C PRO A 227 -13.09 -17.48 -16.37
N VAL A 228 -12.89 -16.23 -15.93
CA VAL A 228 -13.65 -15.61 -14.84
C VAL A 228 -14.99 -15.08 -15.33
N ARG A 229 -15.04 -14.52 -16.55
CA ARG A 229 -16.26 -13.89 -17.11
C ARG A 229 -17.12 -14.84 -17.94
N ASN A 230 -16.50 -15.82 -18.60
CA ASN A 230 -17.17 -16.71 -19.55
C ASN A 230 -16.69 -18.17 -19.42
N PRO A 231 -17.00 -18.87 -18.31
CA PRO A 231 -16.52 -20.24 -18.08
C PRO A 231 -16.93 -21.23 -19.18
N GLU A 232 -18.17 -21.17 -19.65
CA GLU A 232 -18.69 -22.05 -20.72
C GLU A 232 -17.98 -21.83 -22.05
N GLY A 233 -17.80 -20.56 -22.46
CA GLY A 233 -17.07 -20.22 -23.67
C GLY A 233 -15.61 -20.69 -23.62
N VAL A 234 -14.98 -20.57 -22.45
CA VAL A 234 -13.61 -21.08 -22.24
C VAL A 234 -13.57 -22.59 -22.31
N LYS A 235 -14.52 -23.30 -21.69
CA LYS A 235 -14.57 -24.77 -21.74
C LYS A 235 -14.65 -25.27 -23.18
N ASN A 236 -15.53 -24.66 -23.97
CA ASN A 236 -15.67 -24.98 -25.39
C ASN A 236 -14.37 -24.69 -26.16
N ARG A 237 -13.72 -23.55 -25.90
CA ARG A 237 -12.46 -23.19 -26.57
C ARG A 237 -11.29 -24.10 -26.18
N ARG A 238 -11.14 -24.43 -24.90
CA ARG A 238 -10.16 -25.42 -24.39
C ARG A 238 -10.36 -26.75 -25.09
N ASN A 239 -11.61 -27.20 -25.23
CA ASN A 239 -11.91 -28.47 -25.88
C ASN A 239 -11.53 -28.45 -27.38
N VAL A 240 -11.67 -27.31 -28.06
CA VAL A 240 -11.16 -27.12 -29.43
C VAL A 240 -9.64 -27.22 -29.48
N VAL A 241 -8.92 -26.60 -28.54
CA VAL A 241 -7.44 -26.69 -28.46
C VAL A 241 -7.01 -28.15 -28.30
N LEU A 242 -7.59 -28.87 -27.34
CA LEU A 242 -7.31 -30.30 -27.13
C LEU A 242 -7.62 -31.16 -28.38
N ALA A 243 -8.69 -30.84 -29.11
CA ALA A 243 -9.00 -31.52 -30.37
C ALA A 243 -7.95 -31.26 -31.47
N GLN A 244 -7.41 -30.05 -31.56
CA GLN A 244 -6.31 -29.75 -32.50
C GLN A 244 -5.03 -30.49 -32.11
N MET A 245 -4.71 -30.57 -30.81
CA MET A 245 -3.56 -31.34 -30.33
C MET A 245 -3.67 -32.83 -30.67
N ALA A 246 -4.85 -33.41 -30.48
CA ALA A 246 -5.10 -34.80 -30.87
C ALA A 246 -4.96 -35.02 -32.38
N LYS A 247 -5.47 -34.07 -33.20
CA LYS A 247 -5.32 -34.09 -34.66
C LYS A 247 -3.86 -33.99 -35.09
N ALA A 248 -3.06 -33.20 -34.38
CA ALA A 248 -1.61 -33.09 -34.57
C ALA A 248 -0.81 -34.27 -33.98
N LYS A 249 -1.50 -35.28 -33.41
CA LYS A 249 -0.90 -36.46 -32.75
C LYS A 249 0.00 -36.14 -31.54
N MET A 250 -0.22 -34.99 -30.90
CA MET A 250 0.51 -34.61 -29.69
C MET A 250 -0.08 -35.24 -28.42
N ILE A 251 -1.38 -35.57 -28.45
CA ILE A 251 -2.07 -36.34 -27.41
C ILE A 251 -2.92 -37.45 -28.04
N THR A 252 -3.22 -38.49 -27.28
CA THR A 252 -4.11 -39.56 -27.72
C THR A 252 -5.58 -39.14 -27.66
N ASN A 253 -6.46 -39.84 -28.40
CA ASN A 253 -7.91 -39.58 -28.31
C ASN A 253 -8.47 -39.85 -26.91
N ALA A 254 -7.95 -40.85 -26.21
CA ALA A 254 -8.36 -41.15 -24.83
C ALA A 254 -7.96 -40.02 -23.86
N GLU A 255 -6.74 -39.48 -23.99
CA GLU A 255 -6.31 -38.32 -23.20
C GLU A 255 -7.13 -37.08 -23.50
N LYS A 256 -7.43 -36.81 -24.77
CA LYS A 256 -8.30 -35.70 -25.19
C LYS A 256 -9.66 -35.79 -24.47
N GLU A 257 -10.32 -36.95 -24.50
CA GLU A 257 -11.63 -37.14 -23.87
C GLU A 257 -11.55 -36.96 -22.34
N ARG A 258 -10.52 -37.54 -21.71
CA ARG A 258 -10.26 -37.37 -20.27
C ARG A 258 -10.08 -35.89 -19.89
N LEU A 259 -9.25 -35.15 -20.62
CA LEU A 259 -8.97 -33.74 -20.35
C LEU A 259 -10.18 -32.84 -20.64
N GLN A 260 -10.97 -33.14 -21.68
CA GLN A 260 -12.20 -32.41 -21.99
C GLN A 260 -13.28 -32.57 -20.92
N ALA A 261 -13.29 -33.69 -20.20
CA ALA A 261 -14.19 -33.96 -19.08
C ALA A 261 -13.82 -33.20 -17.79
N LEU A 262 -12.58 -32.73 -17.65
CA LEU A 262 -12.16 -32.00 -16.46
C LEU A 262 -12.91 -30.67 -16.31
N PRO A 263 -13.36 -30.32 -15.09
CA PRO A 263 -13.90 -28.99 -14.81
C PRO A 263 -12.79 -27.94 -14.94
N ILE A 264 -13.17 -26.68 -15.20
CA ILE A 264 -12.24 -25.56 -15.12
C ILE A 264 -12.04 -25.21 -13.64
N ALA A 265 -10.88 -25.56 -13.09
CA ALA A 265 -10.49 -25.15 -11.74
C ALA A 265 -9.59 -23.92 -11.83
N LEU A 266 -10.04 -22.79 -11.29
CA LEU A 266 -9.25 -21.56 -11.21
C LEU A 266 -8.78 -21.32 -9.78
N LYS A 267 -7.56 -20.83 -9.63
CA LYS A 267 -7.07 -20.18 -8.42
C LYS A 267 -6.80 -18.72 -8.75
N PHE A 268 -7.88 -18.01 -9.08
CA PHE A 268 -7.80 -16.66 -9.60
C PHE A 268 -7.37 -15.68 -8.51
N LYS A 269 -6.22 -15.02 -8.70
CA LYS A 269 -5.70 -13.98 -7.80
C LYS A 269 -5.18 -12.82 -8.64
N LEU A 270 -5.76 -11.64 -8.46
CA LEU A 270 -5.22 -10.42 -9.06
C LEU A 270 -4.05 -9.93 -8.20
N GLU A 271 -2.86 -9.82 -8.80
CA GLU A 271 -1.79 -9.04 -8.19
C GLU A 271 -2.16 -7.55 -8.27
N SER A 272 -2.80 -7.07 -7.21
CA SER A 272 -3.24 -5.69 -7.06
C SER A 272 -2.25 -4.90 -6.21
N HIS A 273 -2.05 -3.63 -6.54
CA HIS A 273 -1.34 -2.71 -5.63
C HIS A 273 -2.10 -2.44 -4.34
N ARG A 274 -3.38 -2.82 -4.26
CA ARG A 274 -4.25 -2.59 -3.10
C ARG A 274 -4.31 -3.75 -2.12
N GLU A 275 -3.60 -4.84 -2.41
CA GLU A 275 -3.57 -6.06 -1.61
C GLU A 275 -2.11 -6.48 -1.36
N GLY A 276 -1.90 -7.33 -0.35
CA GLY A 276 -0.58 -7.72 0.15
C GLY A 276 -0.11 -6.86 1.33
N THR A 277 1.17 -7.00 1.67
CA THR A 277 1.81 -6.28 2.78
C THR A 277 2.17 -4.85 2.39
N ALA A 278 2.30 -4.00 3.39
CA ALA A 278 2.78 -2.62 3.29
C ALA A 278 1.98 -1.74 2.32
N THR A 279 0.69 -2.01 2.08
CA THR A 279 -0.08 -1.34 1.02
C THR A 279 -0.15 0.18 1.17
N TYR A 280 -0.37 0.69 2.38
CA TYR A 280 -0.33 2.13 2.67
C TYR A 280 1.06 2.73 2.41
N PHE A 281 2.11 2.06 2.90
CA PHE A 281 3.49 2.50 2.70
C PHE A 281 3.89 2.50 1.23
N ARG A 282 3.52 1.46 0.47
CA ARG A 282 3.75 1.37 -0.97
C ARG A 282 3.07 2.51 -1.72
N GLU A 283 1.97 3.04 -1.23
CA GLU A 283 1.28 4.13 -1.92
C GLU A 283 1.85 5.50 -1.51
N TYR A 284 2.25 5.65 -0.23
CA TYR A 284 3.08 6.76 0.22
C TYR A 284 4.39 6.86 -0.58
N LEU A 285 5.11 5.73 -0.73
CA LEU A 285 6.33 5.64 -1.53
C LEU A 285 6.08 5.96 -3.01
N ARG A 286 4.94 5.53 -3.56
CA ARG A 286 4.58 5.84 -4.96
C ARG A 286 4.46 7.35 -5.15
N ASP A 287 3.81 8.04 -4.23
CA ASP A 287 3.62 9.50 -4.31
C ASP A 287 4.94 10.26 -4.08
N TYR A 288 5.81 9.77 -3.20
CA TYR A 288 7.18 10.28 -3.09
C TYR A 288 7.95 10.10 -4.40
N MET A 289 7.93 8.88 -4.96
CA MET A 289 8.67 8.55 -6.18
C MET A 289 8.19 9.34 -7.40
N LYS A 290 6.90 9.67 -7.50
CA LYS A 290 6.39 10.57 -8.56
C LYS A 290 7.07 11.94 -8.56
N LYS A 291 7.43 12.47 -7.39
CA LYS A 291 8.18 13.73 -7.27
C LYS A 291 9.65 13.50 -7.56
N TRP A 292 10.23 12.46 -6.95
CA TRP A 292 11.64 12.12 -7.10
C TRP A 292 12.04 11.93 -8.57
N VAL A 293 11.23 11.22 -9.38
CA VAL A 293 11.55 11.00 -10.81
C VAL A 293 11.49 12.26 -11.67
N THR A 294 10.78 13.31 -11.24
CA THR A 294 10.75 14.60 -11.94
C THR A 294 11.93 15.49 -11.55
N GLU A 295 12.45 15.31 -10.34
CA GLU A 295 13.58 16.07 -9.78
C GLU A 295 14.94 15.44 -10.14
N ASN A 296 14.95 14.14 -10.49
CA ASN A 296 16.16 13.39 -10.81
C ASN A 296 16.09 12.89 -12.26
N LYS A 297 17.04 13.31 -13.10
CA LYS A 297 17.12 12.92 -14.51
C LYS A 297 18.07 11.74 -14.69
N LYS A 298 17.84 10.97 -15.75
CA LYS A 298 18.78 9.96 -16.25
C LYS A 298 20.06 10.62 -16.80
N PRO A 299 21.15 9.85 -16.99
CA PRO A 299 22.36 10.34 -17.64
C PRO A 299 22.13 10.92 -19.06
N ASP A 300 21.08 10.47 -19.75
CA ASP A 300 20.68 10.96 -21.07
C ASP A 300 19.79 12.23 -21.04
N GLY A 301 19.48 12.75 -19.85
CA GLY A 301 18.66 13.94 -19.63
C GLY A 301 17.15 13.68 -19.60
N THR A 302 16.68 12.44 -19.82
CA THR A 302 15.26 12.09 -19.74
C THR A 302 14.79 11.79 -18.31
N ASP A 303 13.48 11.85 -18.08
CA ASP A 303 12.90 11.51 -16.77
C ASP A 303 12.92 10.01 -16.51
N TYR A 304 13.05 9.63 -15.23
CA TYR A 304 12.75 8.28 -14.81
C TYR A 304 11.23 8.00 -14.89
N ASP A 305 10.86 6.79 -15.29
CA ASP A 305 9.49 6.27 -15.27
C ASP A 305 9.42 5.09 -14.29
N ILE A 306 8.75 5.32 -13.16
CA ILE A 306 8.56 4.33 -12.10
C ILE A 306 7.86 3.05 -12.57
N TYR A 307 7.19 3.07 -13.72
CA TYR A 307 6.43 1.93 -14.26
C TYR A 307 7.17 1.15 -15.35
N LYS A 308 8.32 1.63 -15.81
CA LYS A 308 9.00 1.10 -17.00
C LYS A 308 10.49 0.87 -16.84
N ASP A 309 11.17 1.67 -16.02
CA ASP A 309 12.63 1.67 -15.96
C ASP A 309 13.24 0.53 -15.12
N GLY A 310 12.41 -0.29 -14.46
CA GLY A 310 12.90 -1.42 -13.67
C GLY A 310 13.75 -1.00 -12.46
N LEU A 311 13.38 0.09 -11.80
CA LEU A 311 14.10 0.57 -10.63
C LEU A 311 13.99 -0.45 -9.48
N ARG A 312 15.04 -0.53 -8.65
CA ARG A 312 15.01 -1.32 -7.41
C ARG A 312 15.13 -0.37 -6.24
N ILE A 313 14.04 -0.22 -5.50
CA ILE A 313 13.92 0.73 -4.38
C ILE A 313 14.12 -0.05 -3.09
N TYR A 314 15.23 0.19 -2.40
CA TYR A 314 15.51 -0.42 -1.10
C TYR A 314 15.01 0.51 0.00
N THR A 315 14.12 0.00 0.82
CA THR A 315 13.46 0.72 1.91
C THR A 315 14.02 0.29 3.25
N THR A 316 13.70 1.04 4.29
CA THR A 316 14.12 0.74 5.67
C THR A 316 13.12 -0.14 6.42
N ILE A 317 11.96 -0.43 5.80
CA ILE A 317 10.92 -1.31 6.34
C ILE A 317 11.49 -2.71 6.54
N ASP A 318 11.24 -3.33 7.68
CA ASP A 318 11.51 -4.76 7.89
C ASP A 318 10.23 -5.54 7.58
N SER A 319 10.30 -6.50 6.66
CA SER A 319 9.11 -7.20 6.17
C SER A 319 8.37 -7.97 7.27
N ARG A 320 9.11 -8.48 8.27
CA ARG A 320 8.58 -9.23 9.41
C ARG A 320 7.89 -8.29 10.38
N MET A 321 8.53 -7.18 10.75
CA MET A 321 7.91 -6.17 11.61
C MET A 321 6.68 -5.56 10.96
N GLN A 322 6.72 -5.30 9.65
CA GLN A 322 5.57 -4.83 8.90
C GLN A 322 4.39 -5.81 9.00
N GLN A 323 4.65 -7.11 8.79
CA GLN A 323 3.63 -8.14 8.91
C GLN A 323 3.06 -8.22 10.33
N TYR A 324 3.91 -8.17 11.37
CA TYR A 324 3.48 -8.19 12.76
C TYR A 324 2.65 -6.95 13.13
N ALA A 325 2.97 -5.79 12.58
CA ALA A 325 2.19 -4.57 12.77
C ALA A 325 0.79 -4.68 12.14
N GLU A 326 0.71 -5.19 10.90
CA GLU A 326 -0.58 -5.42 10.23
C GLU A 326 -1.43 -6.46 10.95
N GLU A 327 -0.81 -7.56 11.41
CA GLU A 327 -1.48 -8.58 12.23
C GLU A 327 -2.01 -7.97 13.54
N ALA A 328 -1.19 -7.15 14.21
CA ALA A 328 -1.57 -6.54 15.46
C ALA A 328 -2.77 -5.59 15.32
N VAL A 329 -2.75 -4.75 14.29
CA VAL A 329 -3.86 -3.85 13.95
C VAL A 329 -5.09 -4.68 13.61
N ALA A 330 -4.99 -5.65 12.70
CA ALA A 330 -6.14 -6.44 12.25
C ALA A 330 -6.79 -7.23 13.40
N ALA A 331 -5.98 -7.84 14.27
CA ALA A 331 -6.48 -8.65 15.37
C ALA A 331 -7.22 -7.82 16.42
N HIS A 332 -6.66 -6.67 16.83
CA HIS A 332 -7.30 -5.82 17.82
C HIS A 332 -8.48 -5.04 17.29
N MET A 333 -8.35 -4.44 16.10
CA MET A 333 -9.40 -3.62 15.52
C MET A 333 -10.66 -4.43 15.22
N LYS A 334 -10.54 -5.72 14.87
CA LYS A 334 -11.68 -6.63 14.74
C LYS A 334 -12.50 -6.74 16.02
N ASN A 335 -11.83 -6.90 17.17
CA ASN A 335 -12.48 -7.07 18.47
C ASN A 335 -13.09 -5.75 18.96
N LEU A 336 -12.35 -4.65 18.80
CA LEU A 336 -12.80 -3.31 19.17
C LEU A 336 -13.99 -2.86 18.30
N GLN A 337 -13.96 -3.13 17.00
CA GLN A 337 -15.05 -2.82 16.07
C GLN A 337 -16.34 -3.56 16.46
N GLN A 338 -16.25 -4.82 16.90
CA GLN A 338 -17.43 -5.55 17.36
C GLN A 338 -18.07 -4.85 18.58
N GLN A 339 -17.26 -4.36 19.51
CA GLN A 339 -17.75 -3.60 20.66
C GLN A 339 -18.38 -2.28 20.23
N PHE A 340 -17.77 -1.58 19.27
CA PHE A 340 -18.32 -0.34 18.71
C PHE A 340 -19.70 -0.56 18.10
N PHE A 341 -19.88 -1.62 17.30
CA PHE A 341 -21.19 -1.94 16.74
C PHE A 341 -22.25 -2.25 17.79
N ILE A 342 -21.89 -2.92 18.89
CA ILE A 342 -22.81 -3.21 19.99
C ILE A 342 -23.28 -1.91 20.64
N GLU A 343 -22.36 -0.99 20.92
CA GLU A 343 -22.67 0.29 21.55
C GLU A 343 -23.54 1.19 20.64
N MET A 344 -23.30 1.12 19.33
CA MET A 344 -24.04 1.90 18.34
C MET A 344 -25.44 1.35 18.02
N LYS A 345 -25.77 0.10 18.39
CA LYS A 345 -27.06 -0.53 18.06
C LYS A 345 -28.27 0.29 18.51
N ASN A 346 -28.18 0.95 19.67
CA ASN A 346 -29.27 1.75 20.24
C ASN A 346 -29.12 3.26 19.94
N ASN A 347 -28.14 3.66 19.12
CA ASN A 347 -27.95 5.04 18.72
C ASN A 347 -28.78 5.35 17.45
N LYS A 348 -29.82 6.18 17.58
CA LYS A 348 -30.65 6.60 16.44
C LYS A 348 -29.84 7.33 15.36
N ASN A 349 -28.78 8.05 15.77
CA ASN A 349 -27.89 8.75 14.86
C ASN A 349 -26.56 8.02 14.60
N ALA A 350 -26.51 6.69 14.77
CA ALA A 350 -25.29 5.91 14.61
C ALA A 350 -24.59 6.19 13.25
N PRO A 351 -23.24 6.32 13.22
CA PRO A 351 -22.32 6.18 14.35
C PRO A 351 -22.08 7.49 15.13
N PHE A 352 -22.74 8.58 14.75
CA PHE A 352 -22.47 9.91 15.28
C PHE A 352 -23.07 10.12 16.66
N VAL A 353 -22.31 10.80 17.53
CA VAL A 353 -22.66 11.03 18.94
C VAL A 353 -22.58 12.51 19.27
N ASN A 354 -23.63 13.04 19.89
CA ASN A 354 -23.75 14.42 20.37
C ASN A 354 -23.51 15.50 19.29
N ILE A 355 -24.08 15.28 18.10
CA ILE A 355 -24.14 16.28 17.03
C ILE A 355 -25.60 16.48 16.60
N THR A 356 -25.88 17.65 16.04
CA THR A 356 -27.18 18.02 15.49
C THR A 356 -27.50 17.25 14.20
N GLN A 357 -28.77 17.23 13.81
CA GLN A 357 -29.17 16.64 12.53
C GLN A 357 -28.56 17.39 11.34
N ALA A 358 -28.47 18.72 11.41
CA ALA A 358 -27.86 19.53 10.35
C ALA A 358 -26.37 19.19 10.14
N GLU A 359 -25.62 18.98 11.23
CA GLU A 359 -24.22 18.52 11.15
C GLU A 359 -24.13 17.11 10.55
N THR A 360 -25.04 16.22 10.91
CA THR A 360 -25.12 14.87 10.34
C THR A 360 -25.35 14.93 8.84
N ASP A 361 -26.33 15.72 8.39
CA ASP A 361 -26.67 15.88 6.98
C ASP A 361 -25.50 16.47 6.20
N ARG A 362 -24.77 17.43 6.80
CA ARG A 362 -23.53 17.98 6.22
C ARG A 362 -22.46 16.92 6.03
N ILE A 363 -22.20 16.09 7.04
CA ILE A 363 -21.20 14.99 6.97
C ILE A 363 -21.59 14.00 5.86
N MET A 364 -22.86 13.58 5.83
CA MET A 364 -23.35 12.63 4.84
C MET A 364 -23.30 13.19 3.42
N MET A 365 -23.67 14.47 3.23
CA MET A 365 -23.61 15.15 1.94
C MET A 365 -22.17 15.31 1.45
N GLN A 366 -21.23 15.67 2.33
CA GLN A 366 -19.82 15.76 1.96
C GLN A 366 -19.28 14.39 1.52
N ALA A 367 -19.64 13.32 2.23
CA ALA A 367 -19.25 11.97 1.87
C ALA A 367 -19.85 11.52 0.52
N MET A 368 -21.08 11.94 0.20
CA MET A 368 -21.67 11.72 -1.12
C MET A 368 -20.87 12.43 -2.21
N LYS A 369 -20.56 13.71 -2.03
CA LYS A 369 -19.79 14.54 -2.99
C LYS A 369 -18.39 14.01 -3.25
N ASN A 370 -17.74 13.45 -2.23
CA ASN A 370 -16.39 12.88 -2.34
C ASN A 370 -16.36 11.48 -2.97
N SER A 371 -17.52 10.88 -3.29
CA SER A 371 -17.57 9.52 -3.82
C SER A 371 -17.34 9.45 -5.33
N VAL A 372 -16.77 8.33 -5.79
CA VAL A 372 -16.58 8.04 -7.22
C VAL A 372 -17.90 8.11 -8.00
N ARG A 373 -19.00 7.68 -7.38
CA ARG A 373 -20.34 7.74 -7.98
C ARG A 373 -20.75 9.18 -8.31
N TRP A 374 -20.51 10.11 -7.38
CA TRP A 374 -20.82 11.52 -7.60
C TRP A 374 -19.99 12.08 -8.76
N ALA A 375 -18.68 11.83 -8.76
CA ALA A 375 -17.79 12.24 -9.85
C ALA A 375 -18.26 11.72 -11.22
N GLN A 376 -18.54 10.41 -11.33
CA GLN A 376 -19.00 9.79 -12.57
C GLN A 376 -20.33 10.35 -13.07
N MET A 377 -21.30 10.58 -12.18
CA MET A 377 -22.59 11.14 -12.60
C MET A 377 -22.47 12.62 -12.98
N LYS A 378 -21.53 13.34 -12.36
CA LYS A 378 -21.24 14.73 -12.75
C LYS A 378 -20.59 14.81 -14.13
N GLU A 379 -19.69 13.88 -14.45
CA GLU A 379 -19.13 13.71 -15.80
C GLU A 379 -20.19 13.33 -16.86
N MET A 380 -21.33 12.76 -16.44
CA MET A 380 -22.49 12.47 -17.30
C MET A 380 -23.51 13.62 -17.36
N ASP A 381 -23.12 14.83 -16.95
CA ASP A 381 -23.94 16.05 -16.94
C ASP A 381 -25.28 15.89 -16.18
N LYS A 382 -25.32 15.07 -15.12
CA LYS A 382 -26.50 14.93 -14.27
C LYS A 382 -26.67 16.12 -13.33
N SER A 383 -27.93 16.51 -13.08
CA SER A 383 -28.28 17.52 -12.07
C SER A 383 -27.93 17.03 -10.66
N GLU A 384 -27.65 17.95 -9.72
CA GLU A 384 -27.33 17.53 -8.34
C GLU A 384 -28.50 16.76 -7.68
N ASP A 385 -29.74 17.15 -7.97
CA ASP A 385 -30.93 16.47 -7.44
C ASP A 385 -31.03 15.02 -7.94
N ASP A 386 -30.75 14.78 -9.22
CA ASP A 386 -30.72 13.43 -9.79
C ASP A 386 -29.60 12.58 -9.17
N ILE A 387 -28.42 13.21 -8.96
CA ILE A 387 -27.29 12.54 -8.31
C ILE A 387 -27.69 12.13 -6.90
N ILE A 388 -28.23 13.05 -6.09
CA ILE A 388 -28.67 12.78 -4.72
C ILE A 388 -29.74 11.68 -4.69
N ALA A 389 -30.73 11.74 -5.58
CA ALA A 389 -31.77 10.71 -5.69
C ALA A 389 -31.17 9.33 -5.97
N SER A 390 -30.11 9.26 -6.78
CA SER A 390 -29.41 8.01 -7.10
C SER A 390 -28.81 7.30 -5.88
N PHE A 391 -28.49 8.03 -4.80
CA PHE A 391 -27.93 7.45 -3.56
C PHE A 391 -28.98 6.75 -2.71
N LYS A 392 -30.28 6.95 -3.01
CA LYS A 392 -31.41 6.30 -2.34
C LYS A 392 -31.90 5.05 -3.06
N VAL A 393 -31.29 4.70 -4.20
CA VAL A 393 -31.66 3.53 -5.00
C VAL A 393 -30.85 2.31 -4.57
N LYS A 394 -31.55 1.23 -4.21
CA LYS A 394 -30.90 -0.04 -3.82
C LYS A 394 -30.05 -0.57 -4.96
N THR A 395 -28.79 -0.87 -4.67
CA THR A 395 -27.81 -1.31 -5.64
C THR A 395 -27.10 -2.56 -5.11
N ARG A 396 -26.85 -3.54 -5.98
CA ARG A 396 -25.97 -4.67 -5.64
C ARG A 396 -24.55 -4.16 -5.47
N MET A 397 -23.94 -4.44 -4.32
CA MET A 397 -22.58 -4.01 -4.02
C MET A 397 -21.87 -5.01 -3.12
N ARG A 398 -20.55 -4.92 -3.10
CA ARG A 398 -19.68 -5.69 -2.22
C ARG A 398 -19.08 -4.78 -1.15
N VAL A 399 -19.23 -5.14 0.11
CA VAL A 399 -18.76 -4.33 1.24
C VAL A 399 -17.72 -5.05 2.09
N PHE A 400 -16.83 -4.27 2.71
CA PHE A 400 -15.86 -4.78 3.68
C PHE A 400 -16.54 -5.28 4.95
N THR A 401 -16.09 -6.42 5.45
CA THR A 401 -16.35 -6.83 6.83
C THR A 401 -15.08 -7.48 7.41
N TRP A 402 -14.95 -7.51 8.74
CA TRP A 402 -13.87 -8.22 9.42
C TRP A 402 -13.91 -9.76 9.24
N LYS A 403 -14.93 -10.31 8.56
CA LYS A 403 -15.03 -11.71 8.18
C LYS A 403 -14.74 -11.94 6.68
N GLY A 404 -14.31 -10.91 5.97
CA GLY A 404 -14.14 -10.90 4.52
C GLY A 404 -15.19 -10.05 3.80
N GLU A 405 -15.06 -9.97 2.49
CA GLU A 405 -16.00 -9.20 1.66
C GLU A 405 -17.38 -9.86 1.67
N ARG A 406 -18.44 -9.05 1.74
CA ARG A 406 -19.83 -9.52 1.72
C ARG A 406 -20.61 -8.87 0.58
N ASP A 407 -21.14 -9.69 -0.31
CA ASP A 407 -22.10 -9.25 -1.31
C ASP A 407 -23.45 -8.94 -0.66
N THR A 408 -24.03 -7.79 -1.02
CA THR A 408 -25.26 -7.30 -0.39
C THR A 408 -26.03 -6.35 -1.31
N ILE A 409 -27.25 -6.00 -0.91
CA ILE A 409 -28.12 -5.03 -1.60
C ILE A 409 -28.49 -3.96 -0.57
N MET A 410 -27.96 -2.75 -0.75
CA MET A 410 -28.29 -1.58 0.06
C MET A 410 -28.26 -0.32 -0.79
N THR A 411 -28.70 0.82 -0.24
CA THR A 411 -28.55 2.09 -0.95
C THR A 411 -27.10 2.61 -0.82
N PRO A 412 -26.56 3.35 -1.80
CA PRO A 412 -25.26 4.01 -1.64
C PRO A 412 -25.18 4.91 -0.41
N LEU A 413 -26.29 5.52 0.01
CA LEU A 413 -26.35 6.29 1.26
C LEU A 413 -26.17 5.40 2.50
N ASP A 414 -26.82 4.24 2.56
CA ASP A 414 -26.61 3.26 3.63
C ASP A 414 -25.17 2.76 3.65
N SER A 415 -24.56 2.59 2.47
CA SER A 415 -23.16 2.17 2.33
C SER A 415 -22.19 3.21 2.88
N ILE A 416 -22.39 4.51 2.55
CA ILE A 416 -21.61 5.59 3.16
C ILE A 416 -21.74 5.53 4.68
N ARG A 417 -22.97 5.47 5.19
CA ARG A 417 -23.22 5.44 6.64
C ARG A 417 -22.60 4.19 7.28
N TYR A 418 -22.62 3.05 6.61
CA TYR A 418 -21.96 1.82 7.04
C TYR A 418 -20.45 2.00 7.18
N TYR A 419 -19.77 2.58 6.19
CA TYR A 419 -18.33 2.82 6.25
C TYR A 419 -17.93 3.85 7.32
N LYS A 420 -18.80 4.82 7.61
CA LYS A 420 -18.62 5.77 8.72
C LYS A 420 -18.55 5.11 10.10
N HIS A 421 -18.99 3.85 10.25
CA HIS A 421 -18.89 3.13 11.51
C HIS A 421 -17.52 2.48 11.75
N PHE A 422 -16.63 2.44 10.75
CA PHE A 422 -15.38 1.72 10.89
C PHE A 422 -14.32 2.57 11.59
N LEU A 423 -13.89 2.06 12.74
CA LEU A 423 -12.70 2.53 13.42
C LEU A 423 -11.48 2.27 12.52
N GLN A 424 -10.66 3.29 12.38
CA GLN A 424 -9.38 3.28 11.68
C GLN A 424 -8.24 3.20 12.69
N SER A 425 -7.04 2.91 12.19
CA SER A 425 -5.83 2.91 13.01
C SER A 425 -4.62 3.35 12.17
N GLY A 426 -3.66 3.97 12.84
CA GLY A 426 -2.34 4.27 12.29
C GLY A 426 -1.30 3.68 13.22
N LEU A 427 -0.32 2.95 12.68
CA LEU A 427 0.83 2.44 13.44
C LEU A 427 2.11 2.69 12.67
N MET A 428 3.10 3.25 13.35
CA MET A 428 4.45 3.39 12.82
C MET A 428 5.48 3.00 13.87
N ALA A 429 6.50 2.25 13.46
CA ALA A 429 7.64 1.89 14.30
C ALA A 429 8.94 2.38 13.67
N MET A 430 9.80 2.99 14.48
CA MET A 430 11.07 3.59 14.05
C MET A 430 12.21 3.23 15.00
N GLU A 431 13.38 2.97 14.43
CA GLU A 431 14.63 2.84 15.17
C GLU A 431 15.14 4.24 15.54
N PRO A 432 15.23 4.58 16.84
CA PRO A 432 15.48 5.95 17.26
C PRO A 432 16.88 6.47 16.91
N GLN A 433 17.89 5.59 16.84
CA GLN A 433 19.28 5.96 16.57
C GLN A 433 19.54 6.34 15.11
N THR A 434 18.78 5.79 14.17
CA THR A 434 19.02 5.94 12.72
C THR A 434 17.90 6.67 12.00
N GLY A 435 16.73 6.80 12.63
CA GLY A 435 15.51 7.26 11.97
C GLY A 435 14.87 6.22 11.04
N ASN A 436 15.42 5.00 10.95
CA ASN A 436 14.92 3.98 10.05
C ASN A 436 13.51 3.54 10.44
N ILE A 437 12.55 3.73 9.53
CA ILE A 437 11.17 3.30 9.69
C ILE A 437 11.09 1.80 9.44
N LYS A 438 10.78 1.02 10.47
CA LYS A 438 10.72 -0.45 10.40
C LYS A 438 9.35 -0.99 10.05
N ALA A 439 8.27 -0.28 10.39
CA ALA A 439 6.90 -0.66 10.05
C ALA A 439 5.99 0.57 9.86
N TRP A 440 5.02 0.46 8.95
CA TRP A 440 4.08 1.50 8.58
C TRP A 440 2.70 0.91 8.20
N VAL A 441 1.70 1.15 9.03
CA VAL A 441 0.31 0.71 8.81
C VAL A 441 -0.60 1.94 8.86
N GLY A 442 -1.06 2.39 7.69
CA GLY A 442 -1.86 3.61 7.54
C GLY A 442 -3.36 3.45 7.77
N GLY A 443 -3.86 2.23 7.99
CA GLY A 443 -5.29 1.96 8.14
C GLY A 443 -5.59 0.47 8.26
N ILE A 444 -6.88 0.13 8.40
CA ILE A 444 -7.31 -1.25 8.67
C ILE A 444 -7.41 -2.13 7.41
N ASN A 445 -7.58 -1.52 6.23
CA ASN A 445 -7.67 -2.24 4.96
C ASN A 445 -7.57 -1.26 3.79
N TYR A 446 -6.45 -1.27 3.07
CA TYR A 446 -6.20 -0.28 2.02
C TYR A 446 -7.17 -0.37 0.83
N LYS A 447 -7.72 -1.55 0.53
CA LYS A 447 -8.68 -1.71 -0.58
C LYS A 447 -9.95 -0.87 -0.37
N TYR A 448 -10.36 -0.69 0.87
CA TYR A 448 -11.60 0.01 1.25
C TYR A 448 -11.36 1.36 1.92
N PHE A 449 -10.21 1.55 2.58
CA PHE A 449 -9.86 2.76 3.32
C PHE A 449 -8.48 3.23 2.87
N GLN A 450 -8.42 4.10 1.86
CA GLN A 450 -7.15 4.50 1.23
C GLN A 450 -6.46 5.69 1.90
N TYR A 451 -7.12 6.35 2.86
CA TYR A 451 -6.53 7.47 3.59
C TYR A 451 -5.46 6.97 4.56
N ASP A 452 -4.26 7.55 4.48
CA ASP A 452 -3.11 7.16 5.30
C ASP A 452 -3.08 7.92 6.63
N HIS A 453 -3.33 7.20 7.72
CA HIS A 453 -3.34 7.74 9.07
C HIS A 453 -1.95 7.89 9.71
N VAL A 454 -0.86 7.52 9.01
CA VAL A 454 0.49 7.71 9.54
C VAL A 454 1.10 9.03 9.07
N GLY A 455 1.25 9.24 7.77
CA GLY A 455 1.94 10.41 7.20
C GLY A 455 1.03 11.58 6.82
N GLN A 456 -0.27 11.34 6.64
CA GLN A 456 -1.24 12.39 6.22
C GLN A 456 -2.25 12.73 7.31
N GLY A 457 -2.69 11.73 8.09
CA GLY A 457 -3.76 11.86 9.08
C GLY A 457 -3.39 12.55 10.38
N ALA A 458 -3.12 13.86 10.34
CA ALA A 458 -2.95 14.65 11.57
C ALA A 458 -4.22 14.56 12.44
N ARG A 459 -4.05 14.17 13.70
CA ARG A 459 -5.14 13.95 14.65
C ARG A 459 -4.79 14.53 16.01
N GLN A 460 -5.82 14.88 16.76
CA GLN A 460 -5.63 15.47 18.08
C GLN A 460 -4.89 14.45 18.96
N VAL A 461 -3.73 14.84 19.49
CA VAL A 461 -2.83 13.91 20.20
C VAL A 461 -3.26 13.66 21.66
N GLY A 462 -3.96 14.63 22.26
CA GLY A 462 -4.36 14.57 23.66
C GLY A 462 -3.14 14.42 24.59
N SER A 463 -3.28 13.61 25.64
CA SER A 463 -2.24 13.52 26.69
C SER A 463 -0.87 12.98 26.24
N THR A 464 -0.68 12.51 25.00
CA THR A 464 0.65 12.22 24.46
C THR A 464 1.48 13.47 24.17
N PHE A 465 0.90 14.68 24.25
CA PHE A 465 1.67 15.92 24.16
C PHE A 465 2.37 16.31 25.48
N LYS A 466 1.88 15.80 26.62
CA LYS A 466 2.38 16.16 27.95
C LYS A 466 3.88 15.98 28.12
N PRO A 467 4.54 14.92 27.61
CA PRO A 467 5.99 14.77 27.75
C PRO A 467 6.78 15.96 27.21
N PHE A 468 6.30 16.66 26.18
CA PHE A 468 6.95 17.88 25.67
C PHE A 468 6.84 19.04 26.66
N VAL A 469 5.68 19.19 27.33
CA VAL A 469 5.49 20.17 28.41
C VAL A 469 6.42 19.88 29.58
N TYR A 470 6.55 18.61 29.97
CA TYR A 470 7.42 18.20 31.08
C TYR A 470 8.89 18.35 30.70
N ALA A 471 9.29 18.00 29.48
CA ALA A 471 10.64 18.22 28.97
C ALA A 471 11.00 19.71 29.01
N THR A 472 10.10 20.57 28.53
CA THR A 472 10.27 22.04 28.58
C THR A 472 10.40 22.53 30.03
N ALA A 473 9.59 22.02 30.97
CA ALA A 473 9.69 22.43 32.37
C ALA A 473 11.00 21.96 33.04
N ILE A 474 11.52 20.78 32.67
CA ILE A 474 12.82 20.31 33.15
C ILE A 474 13.94 21.17 32.58
N GLU A 475 13.89 21.50 31.29
CA GLU A 475 14.89 22.31 30.58
C GLU A 475 14.91 23.77 31.07
N GLU A 476 13.76 24.43 31.09
CA GLU A 476 13.66 25.87 31.37
C GLU A 476 13.65 26.19 32.87
N LEU A 477 13.13 25.28 33.71
CA LEU A 477 12.95 25.54 35.15
C LEU A 477 13.88 24.69 36.03
N ASN A 478 14.78 23.89 35.44
CA ASN A 478 15.67 22.95 36.14
C ASN A 478 14.92 22.01 37.10
N MET A 479 13.69 21.62 36.75
CA MET A 479 12.88 20.73 37.58
C MET A 479 13.34 19.27 37.45
N SER A 480 13.14 18.50 38.51
CA SER A 480 13.37 17.06 38.58
C SER A 480 12.05 16.29 38.50
N PRO A 481 12.04 15.05 37.93
CA PRO A 481 10.93 14.11 38.07
C PRO A 481 10.40 13.91 39.50
N CYS A 482 11.21 14.20 40.51
CA CYS A 482 10.90 14.00 41.92
C CYS A 482 10.40 15.25 42.63
N ASP A 483 10.46 16.40 41.95
CA ASP A 483 9.89 17.62 42.48
C ASP A 483 8.37 17.49 42.59
N SER A 484 7.83 18.12 43.62
CA SER A 484 6.40 18.04 43.93
C SER A 484 5.65 19.29 43.48
N ILE A 485 4.44 19.07 42.99
CA ILE A 485 3.52 20.12 42.57
C ILE A 485 2.11 19.76 43.02
N LEU A 486 1.32 20.78 43.36
CA LEU A 486 -0.04 20.60 43.85
C LEU A 486 -0.98 20.19 42.71
N ASP A 487 -1.61 19.03 42.79
CA ASP A 487 -2.81 18.66 42.05
C ASP A 487 -4.04 19.22 42.78
N GLY A 488 -4.62 20.28 42.22
CA GLY A 488 -5.78 21.01 42.75
C GLY A 488 -6.32 21.99 41.70
N PRO A 489 -7.52 22.56 41.91
CA PRO A 489 -8.12 23.53 40.99
C PRO A 489 -7.12 24.63 40.59
N PHE A 490 -7.14 25.00 39.32
CA PHE A 490 -6.20 25.94 38.74
C PHE A 490 -6.84 26.66 37.57
N MET A 491 -6.57 27.96 37.45
CA MET A 491 -7.13 28.82 36.42
C MET A 491 -6.03 29.68 35.82
N ILE A 492 -6.00 29.77 34.49
CA ILE A 492 -5.22 30.76 33.77
C ILE A 492 -6.19 31.87 33.35
N HIS A 493 -5.97 33.08 33.88
CA HIS A 493 -6.88 34.21 33.63
C HIS A 493 -6.73 34.78 32.23
N LYS A 494 -7.84 35.32 31.72
CA LYS A 494 -7.90 36.07 30.46
C LYS A 494 -6.73 37.06 30.34
N GLY A 495 -6.06 37.06 29.18
CA GLY A 495 -4.93 37.93 28.87
C GLY A 495 -3.55 37.34 29.18
N ARG A 496 -3.46 36.31 30.02
CA ARG A 496 -2.20 35.57 30.25
C ARG A 496 -2.02 34.51 29.17
N HIS A 497 -0.81 34.38 28.60
CA HIS A 497 -0.50 33.41 27.53
C HIS A 497 -1.51 33.43 26.36
N HIS A 498 -1.99 34.62 25.98
CA HIS A 498 -2.93 34.82 24.89
C HIS A 498 -4.31 34.15 25.03
N VAL A 499 -4.72 33.73 26.25
CA VAL A 499 -6.06 33.17 26.45
C VAL A 499 -7.14 34.25 26.35
N THR A 500 -8.18 33.97 25.58
CA THR A 500 -9.28 34.92 25.31
C THR A 500 -10.34 34.96 26.42
N GLU A 501 -10.38 33.92 27.24
CA GLU A 501 -11.30 33.72 28.37
C GLU A 501 -10.56 32.96 29.49
N ASP A 502 -11.10 33.03 30.72
CA ASP A 502 -10.55 32.28 31.84
C ASP A 502 -10.59 30.78 31.55
N TRP A 503 -9.44 30.12 31.67
CA TRP A 503 -9.31 28.70 31.37
C TRP A 503 -9.06 27.89 32.64
N GLU A 504 -10.04 27.06 33.03
CA GLU A 504 -10.00 26.22 34.22
C GLU A 504 -10.00 24.72 33.84
N PRO A 505 -8.82 24.12 33.59
CA PRO A 505 -8.75 22.70 33.23
C PRO A 505 -9.05 21.79 34.43
N ARG A 506 -9.81 20.72 34.18
CA ARG A 506 -10.15 19.69 35.18
C ARG A 506 -9.48 18.36 34.89
N ASN A 507 -9.25 17.56 35.93
CA ASN A 507 -8.78 16.19 35.78
C ASN A 507 -9.87 15.29 35.20
N SER A 508 -9.48 14.26 34.45
CA SER A 508 -10.40 13.36 33.74
C SER A 508 -11.36 12.61 34.68
N ASP A 509 -10.96 12.39 35.92
CA ASP A 509 -11.76 11.74 36.97
C ASP A 509 -12.42 12.74 37.93
N ASN A 510 -12.27 14.05 37.69
CA ASN A 510 -12.73 15.14 38.56
C ASN A 510 -12.24 15.05 40.01
N ARG A 511 -11.10 14.39 40.27
CA ARG A 511 -10.49 14.27 41.60
C ARG A 511 -9.16 15.00 41.66
N TYR A 512 -8.79 15.47 42.85
CA TYR A 512 -7.53 16.14 43.15
C TYR A 512 -6.78 15.37 44.22
N ARG A 513 -5.47 15.17 44.02
CA ARG A 513 -4.63 14.28 44.85
C ARG A 513 -3.75 15.03 45.85
N GLY A 514 -3.79 16.36 45.88
CA GLY A 514 -2.88 17.15 46.70
C GLY A 514 -1.47 17.16 46.10
N MET A 515 -0.43 17.16 46.94
CA MET A 515 0.96 17.19 46.45
C MET A 515 1.32 15.87 45.76
N VAL A 516 1.78 15.97 44.51
CA VAL A 516 2.25 14.84 43.72
C VAL A 516 3.60 15.15 43.10
N THR A 517 4.45 14.15 42.94
CA THR A 517 5.70 14.31 42.16
C THR A 517 5.41 14.51 40.68
N LEU A 518 6.33 15.13 39.92
CA LEU A 518 6.20 15.20 38.45
C LEU A 518 6.08 13.80 37.83
N LYS A 519 6.82 12.80 38.34
CA LYS A 519 6.69 11.39 37.92
C LYS A 519 5.27 10.87 38.10
N GLN A 520 4.65 11.08 39.26
CA GLN A 520 3.25 10.70 39.50
C GLN A 520 2.26 11.52 38.66
N GLY A 521 2.57 12.81 38.44
CA GLY A 521 1.80 13.73 37.60
C GLY A 521 1.68 13.23 36.17
N LEU A 522 2.80 12.85 35.55
CA LEU A 522 2.79 12.31 34.19
C LEU A 522 2.24 10.89 34.15
N ALA A 523 2.61 10.03 35.11
CA ALA A 523 2.15 8.64 35.20
C ALA A 523 0.61 8.54 35.23
N ASN A 524 -0.03 9.35 36.07
CA ASN A 524 -1.50 9.41 36.17
C ASN A 524 -2.13 10.38 35.16
N SER A 525 -1.32 10.99 34.29
CA SER A 525 -1.77 11.93 33.26
C SER A 525 -2.61 13.09 33.82
N ILE A 526 -2.20 13.68 34.95
CA ILE A 526 -2.95 14.73 35.65
C ILE A 526 -2.98 16.03 34.82
N ASN A 527 -4.16 16.62 34.65
CA ASN A 527 -4.37 17.78 33.76
C ASN A 527 -3.94 19.07 34.43
N THR A 528 -4.34 19.28 35.69
CA THR A 528 -3.98 20.48 36.47
C THR A 528 -2.47 20.66 36.60
N VAL A 529 -1.71 19.57 36.78
CA VAL A 529 -0.25 19.61 36.83
C VAL A 529 0.32 20.11 35.49
N SER A 530 -0.15 19.56 34.36
CA SER A 530 0.34 19.97 33.04
C SER A 530 -0.01 21.43 32.73
N ALA A 531 -1.20 21.88 33.16
CA ALA A 531 -1.62 23.27 33.06
C ALA A 531 -0.74 24.22 33.88
N LYS A 532 -0.35 23.82 35.10
CA LYS A 532 0.58 24.60 35.93
C LYS A 532 1.99 24.64 35.36
N LEU A 533 2.44 23.55 34.73
CA LEU A 533 3.75 23.53 34.08
C LEU A 533 3.79 24.47 32.88
N ILE A 534 2.81 24.40 31.97
CA ILE A 534 2.77 25.30 30.81
C ILE A 534 2.58 26.77 31.20
N ASP A 535 1.87 27.05 32.30
CA ASP A 535 1.72 28.41 32.82
C ASP A 535 3.03 28.99 33.39
N ARG A 536 3.96 28.11 33.82
CA ARG A 536 5.28 28.51 34.30
C ARG A 536 6.30 28.64 33.16
N THR A 537 6.25 27.77 32.15
CA THR A 537 7.17 27.80 31.01
C THR A 537 6.73 28.77 29.90
N GLY A 538 5.44 29.04 29.80
CA GLY A 538 4.82 29.64 28.61
C GLY A 538 4.57 28.61 27.50
N PRO A 539 3.48 28.75 26.72
CA PRO A 539 3.24 27.90 25.56
C PRO A 539 4.27 28.07 24.44
N GLU A 540 4.92 29.23 24.33
CA GLU A 540 5.93 29.54 23.31
C GLU A 540 7.11 28.58 23.40
N ALA A 541 7.69 28.41 24.59
CA ALA A 541 8.82 27.51 24.82
C ALA A 541 8.48 26.05 24.49
N VAL A 542 7.24 25.62 24.78
CA VAL A 542 6.78 24.27 24.45
C VAL A 542 6.64 24.10 22.93
N VAL A 543 6.14 25.11 22.23
CA VAL A 543 6.06 25.11 20.76
C VAL A 543 7.46 25.05 20.16
N ASP A 544 8.40 25.87 20.64
CA ASP A 544 9.77 25.92 20.14
C ASP A 544 10.50 24.57 20.32
N LEU A 545 10.39 23.95 21.50
CA LEU A 545 10.93 22.61 21.72
C LEU A 545 10.28 21.59 20.76
N THR A 546 8.97 21.64 20.60
CA THR A 546 8.24 20.70 19.73
C THR A 546 8.63 20.88 18.25
N ARG A 547 8.94 22.10 17.80
CA ARG A 547 9.50 22.38 16.47
C ARG A 547 10.89 21.81 16.30
N LYS A 548 11.77 21.95 17.29
CA LYS A 548 13.10 21.32 17.28
C LYS A 548 13.00 19.79 17.23
N LEU A 549 11.94 19.20 17.80
CA LEU A 549 11.62 17.77 17.71
C LEU A 549 11.02 17.33 16.36
N GLY A 550 11.00 18.21 15.34
CA GLY A 550 10.64 17.86 13.97
C GLY A 550 9.15 17.85 13.65
N VAL A 551 8.29 18.36 14.53
CA VAL A 551 6.85 18.48 14.26
C VAL A 551 6.59 19.57 13.22
N LYS A 552 5.99 19.18 12.10
CA LYS A 552 5.78 20.05 10.93
C LYS A 552 4.47 20.82 11.01
N THR A 553 3.42 20.24 11.58
CA THR A 553 2.11 20.88 11.69
C THR A 553 2.16 22.16 12.53
N GLU A 554 1.34 23.15 12.17
CA GLU A 554 1.17 24.37 12.95
C GLU A 554 0.60 24.09 14.34
N ILE A 555 1.32 24.51 15.38
CA ILE A 555 0.91 24.34 16.78
C ILE A 555 0.40 25.69 17.28
N PRO A 556 -0.85 25.77 17.77
CA PRO A 556 -1.36 27.01 18.34
C PRO A 556 -0.61 27.37 19.62
N VAL A 557 -0.17 28.61 19.72
CA VAL A 557 0.50 29.14 20.93
C VAL A 557 -0.55 29.43 22.00
N GLN A 558 -1.08 28.38 22.63
CA GLN A 558 -2.11 28.47 23.67
C GLN A 558 -1.86 27.44 24.78
N PRO A 559 -2.18 27.74 26.06
CA PRO A 559 -2.01 26.79 27.17
C PRO A 559 -2.75 25.45 27.01
N SER A 560 -3.82 25.42 26.20
CA SER A 560 -4.60 24.21 25.93
C SER A 560 -3.79 23.09 25.26
N ILE A 561 -2.66 23.42 24.60
CA ILE A 561 -1.74 22.41 24.06
C ILE A 561 -1.14 21.53 25.15
N ALA A 562 -1.08 21.97 26.42
CA ALA A 562 -0.63 21.13 27.51
C ALA A 562 -1.51 19.90 27.75
N LEU A 563 -2.75 19.93 27.26
CA LEU A 563 -3.68 18.80 27.28
C LEU A 563 -3.79 18.11 25.91
N GLY A 564 -2.99 18.54 24.93
CA GLY A 564 -2.93 18.02 23.57
C GLY A 564 -4.05 18.50 22.67
N ALA A 565 -4.47 19.76 22.80
CA ALA A 565 -5.37 20.44 21.85
C ALA A 565 -4.65 20.84 20.55
N VAL A 566 -3.94 19.89 19.93
CA VAL A 566 -3.19 20.07 18.68
C VAL A 566 -3.25 18.79 17.86
N ASP A 567 -3.34 18.94 16.54
CA ASP A 567 -3.35 17.84 15.59
C ASP A 567 -1.93 17.57 15.06
N ILE A 568 -1.43 16.36 15.25
CA ILE A 568 -0.09 15.94 14.79
C ILE A 568 -0.20 14.56 14.15
N THR A 569 0.63 14.27 13.14
CA THR A 569 0.69 12.97 12.47
C THR A 569 1.34 11.92 13.38
N VAL A 570 1.08 10.64 13.12
CA VAL A 570 1.76 9.55 13.84
C VAL A 570 3.26 9.60 13.54
N GLU A 571 3.63 9.91 12.28
CA GLU A 571 5.03 10.07 11.85
C GLU A 571 5.80 11.08 12.71
N ASP A 572 5.28 12.31 12.83
CA ASP A 572 5.94 13.37 13.59
C ASP A 572 5.99 13.03 15.09
N MET A 573 4.94 12.42 15.64
CA MET A 573 4.92 11.99 17.05
C MET A 573 5.95 10.89 17.34
N VAL A 574 6.11 9.91 16.44
CA VAL A 574 7.12 8.84 16.59
C VAL A 574 8.53 9.42 16.49
N ALA A 575 8.76 10.33 15.54
CA ALA A 575 10.04 11.03 15.40
C ALA A 575 10.40 11.83 16.66
N ALA A 576 9.46 12.64 17.16
CA ALA A 576 9.67 13.43 18.36
C ALA A 576 9.96 12.54 19.59
N TYR A 577 9.19 11.48 19.80
CA TYR A 577 9.41 10.54 20.91
C TYR A 577 10.74 9.78 20.80
N SER A 578 11.21 9.52 19.58
CA SER A 578 12.49 8.86 19.32
C SER A 578 13.68 9.67 19.80
N THR A 579 13.56 10.99 19.84
CA THR A 579 14.59 11.88 20.40
C THR A 579 14.89 11.54 21.86
N PHE A 580 13.87 11.19 22.67
CA PHE A 580 14.09 10.81 24.07
C PHE A 580 14.84 9.48 24.20
N ALA A 581 14.51 8.50 23.36
CA ALA A 581 15.20 7.21 23.32
C ALA A 581 16.62 7.32 22.73
N ASN A 582 16.85 8.32 21.87
CA ASN A 582 18.13 8.65 21.26
C ASN A 582 18.92 9.73 22.04
N GLN A 583 18.79 9.74 23.37
CA GLN A 583 19.57 10.61 24.26
C GLN A 583 19.51 12.12 23.96
N GLY A 584 18.41 12.58 23.35
CA GLY A 584 18.18 13.98 23.04
C GLY A 584 18.54 14.41 21.61
N VAL A 585 19.00 13.48 20.76
CA VAL A 585 19.31 13.72 19.36
C VAL A 585 18.11 13.37 18.47
N TYR A 586 17.59 14.37 17.75
CA TYR A 586 16.54 14.14 16.77
C TYR A 586 17.14 13.57 15.48
N VAL A 587 16.48 12.56 14.91
CA VAL A 587 16.81 12.01 13.60
C VAL A 587 15.54 12.01 12.76
N LYS A 588 15.62 12.61 11.56
CA LYS A 588 14.50 12.67 10.62
C LYS A 588 14.12 11.26 10.16
N PRO A 589 12.82 10.89 10.17
CA PRO A 589 12.39 9.57 9.71
C PRO A 589 12.86 9.25 8.28
N GLN A 590 13.49 8.09 8.12
CA GLN A 590 14.04 7.57 6.87
C GLN A 590 13.28 6.31 6.46
N PHE A 591 12.55 6.37 5.35
CA PHE A 591 11.89 5.19 4.76
C PHE A 591 12.65 4.59 3.58
N LEU A 592 13.63 5.32 3.03
CA LEU A 592 14.39 4.94 1.85
C LEU A 592 15.86 4.75 2.23
N SER A 593 16.44 3.64 1.79
CA SER A 593 17.88 3.36 1.96
C SER A 593 18.66 3.70 0.70
N ARG A 594 18.20 3.25 -0.47
CA ARG A 594 18.79 3.60 -1.77
C ARG A 594 17.89 3.22 -2.94
N ILE A 595 18.19 3.75 -4.11
CA ILE A 595 17.57 3.38 -5.38
C ILE A 595 18.67 2.89 -6.32
N GLU A 596 18.47 1.72 -6.90
CA GLU A 596 19.32 1.15 -7.95
C GLU A 596 18.58 1.16 -9.30
N ASN A 597 19.34 1.30 -10.39
CA ASN A 597 18.83 1.07 -11.73
C ASN A 597 18.73 -0.45 -12.04
N LYS A 598 18.21 -0.80 -13.22
CA LYS A 598 18.05 -2.20 -13.66
C LYS A 598 19.36 -3.01 -13.73
N SER A 599 20.50 -2.33 -13.83
CA SER A 599 21.86 -2.94 -13.83
C SER A 599 22.45 -3.11 -12.43
N GLY A 600 21.77 -2.64 -11.37
CA GLY A 600 22.24 -2.72 -9.98
C GLY A 600 23.17 -1.58 -9.56
N GLU A 601 23.32 -0.53 -10.38
CA GLU A 601 24.08 0.66 -10.00
C GLU A 601 23.22 1.57 -9.13
N VAL A 602 23.79 2.06 -8.03
CA VAL A 602 23.12 2.99 -7.11
C VAL A 602 23.01 4.36 -7.75
N ILE A 603 21.78 4.82 -7.98
CA ILE A 603 21.49 6.12 -8.59
C ILE A 603 21.05 7.16 -7.56
N TYR A 604 20.67 6.74 -6.35
CA TYR A 604 20.31 7.63 -5.26
C TYR A 604 20.47 6.96 -3.91
N GLU A 605 21.03 7.69 -2.95
CA GLU A 605 21.16 7.31 -1.55
C GLU A 605 20.90 8.56 -0.70
N PRO A 606 19.84 8.58 0.12
CA PRO A 606 19.53 9.72 0.97
C PRO A 606 20.56 9.86 2.10
N ILE A 607 20.94 11.10 2.40
CA ILE A 607 21.82 11.42 3.53
C ILE A 607 20.95 11.60 4.77
N PRO A 608 21.19 10.85 5.87
CA PRO A 608 20.45 11.04 7.11
C PRO A 608 20.59 12.46 7.67
N GLU A 609 19.47 13.06 8.08
CA GLU A 609 19.41 14.37 8.72
C GLU A 609 19.18 14.19 10.23
N SER A 610 20.05 14.79 11.05
CA SER A 610 19.95 14.76 12.52
C SER A 610 20.47 16.05 13.15
N HIS A 611 19.97 16.38 14.33
CA HIS A 611 20.47 17.50 15.14
C HIS A 611 20.19 17.30 16.64
N ASP A 612 21.03 17.89 17.48
CA ASP A 612 20.84 17.89 18.94
C ASP A 612 19.63 18.76 19.33
N VAL A 613 18.77 18.24 20.21
CA VAL A 613 17.59 18.97 20.71
C VAL A 613 17.62 19.13 22.22
N LEU A 614 17.88 18.03 22.94
CA LEU A 614 17.96 17.99 24.39
C LEU A 614 19.32 17.43 24.80
N ASN A 615 19.80 17.81 25.97
CA ASN A 615 20.92 17.09 26.55
C ASN A 615 20.48 15.69 27.04
N LYS A 616 21.45 14.78 27.17
CA LYS A 616 21.21 13.39 27.58
C LYS A 616 20.55 13.23 28.95
N ASP A 617 20.83 14.14 29.89
CA ASP A 617 20.28 14.09 31.25
C ASP A 617 18.76 14.38 31.23
N ILE A 618 18.35 15.41 30.47
CA ILE A 618 16.93 15.77 30.29
C ILE A 618 16.21 14.66 29.54
N ALA A 619 16.79 14.14 28.45
CA ALA A 619 16.21 13.03 27.70
C ALA A 619 15.98 11.81 28.61
N PHE A 620 16.97 11.44 29.41
CA PHE A 620 16.85 10.34 30.38
C PHE A 620 15.83 10.62 31.49
N ALA A 621 15.73 11.86 31.98
CA ALA A 621 14.72 12.26 32.95
C ALA A 621 13.29 12.10 32.38
N VAL A 622 13.08 12.48 31.11
CA VAL A 622 11.80 12.26 30.40
C VAL A 622 11.51 10.77 30.23
N ILE A 623 12.51 9.96 29.87
CA ILE A 623 12.36 8.49 29.84
C ILE A 623 11.88 7.96 31.20
N LYS A 624 12.47 8.41 32.32
CA LYS A 624 12.04 7.97 33.66
C LYS A 624 10.62 8.42 34.03
N LEU A 625 10.18 9.59 33.57
CA LEU A 625 8.79 10.01 33.69
C LEU A 625 7.85 9.08 32.91
N LEU A 626 8.23 8.72 31.69
CA LEU A 626 7.47 7.84 30.79
C LEU A 626 7.44 6.37 31.25
N GLU A 627 8.52 5.86 31.86
CA GLU A 627 8.52 4.55 32.52
C GLU A 627 7.46 4.49 33.63
N GLY A 628 7.34 5.55 34.43
CA GLY A 628 6.31 5.65 35.48
C GLY A 628 4.88 5.45 34.95
N VAL A 629 4.60 5.88 33.71
CA VAL A 629 3.29 5.68 33.07
C VAL A 629 3.01 4.20 32.85
N THR A 630 4.01 3.41 32.44
CA THR A 630 3.84 1.97 32.14
C THR A 630 4.03 1.08 33.36
N GLU A 631 4.67 1.58 34.43
CA GLU A 631 4.87 0.88 35.68
C GLU A 631 3.62 0.92 36.56
N THR A 632 3.09 2.12 36.82
CA THR A 632 2.03 2.35 37.82
C THR A 632 0.91 3.25 37.33
N GLY A 633 1.08 3.91 36.18
CA GLY A 633 0.16 4.90 35.65
C GLY A 633 -0.84 4.39 34.61
N SER A 634 -1.20 5.28 33.68
CA SER A 634 -2.23 5.02 32.66
C SER A 634 -1.86 3.92 31.65
N GLY A 635 -0.59 3.53 31.57
CA GLY A 635 -0.06 2.43 30.77
C GLY A 635 0.19 1.14 31.55
N ALA A 636 -0.08 1.09 32.87
CA ALA A 636 0.20 -0.05 33.74
C ALA A 636 -0.44 -1.38 33.29
N ARG A 637 -1.45 -1.27 32.41
CA ARG A 637 -2.06 -2.38 31.69
C ARG A 637 -1.06 -3.34 31.03
N LEU A 638 0.08 -2.82 30.56
CA LEU A 638 1.16 -3.65 29.98
C LEU A 638 1.75 -4.67 30.97
N ARG A 639 1.60 -4.43 32.28
CA ARG A 639 2.13 -5.26 33.37
C ARG A 639 1.13 -6.29 33.88
N THR A 640 -0.15 -6.22 33.50
CA THR A 640 -1.21 -7.02 34.12
C THR A 640 -1.42 -8.37 33.42
N GLN A 641 -2.02 -9.31 34.18
CA GLN A 641 -2.43 -10.63 33.70
C GLN A 641 -3.87 -10.67 33.17
N GLY A 642 -4.70 -9.66 33.47
CA GLY A 642 -6.08 -9.58 33.00
C GLY A 642 -6.45 -8.16 32.53
N GLY A 643 -7.38 -8.08 31.58
CA GLY A 643 -7.83 -6.83 30.95
C GLY A 643 -8.94 -6.08 31.69
N GLY A 644 -9.41 -6.59 32.82
CA GLY A 644 -10.54 -6.04 33.57
C GLY A 644 -11.90 -6.33 32.89
N SER A 645 -12.93 -5.54 33.21
CA SER A 645 -14.27 -5.71 32.64
C SER A 645 -14.24 -5.57 31.11
N GLY A 646 -14.56 -6.66 30.41
CA GLY A 646 -14.52 -6.73 28.94
C GLY A 646 -13.31 -7.47 28.35
N ASP A 647 -12.61 -8.30 29.15
CA ASP A 647 -11.36 -9.02 28.80
C ASP A 647 -11.31 -9.64 27.39
N ASN A 648 -12.44 -10.14 26.89
CA ASN A 648 -12.51 -10.75 25.55
C ASN A 648 -12.44 -9.74 24.39
N ARG A 649 -12.30 -8.43 24.66
CA ARG A 649 -12.24 -7.36 23.65
C ARG A 649 -10.83 -6.86 23.35
N TRP A 650 -9.88 -7.11 24.25
CA TRP A 650 -8.49 -6.66 24.11
C TRP A 650 -7.64 -7.83 23.62
N THR A 651 -6.78 -7.57 22.63
CA THR A 651 -6.04 -8.64 21.96
C THR A 651 -4.65 -8.82 22.55
N GLY A 652 -4.19 -10.06 22.65
CA GLY A 652 -2.81 -10.37 23.06
C GLY A 652 -2.59 -10.54 24.56
N TYR A 653 -3.65 -10.50 25.38
CA TYR A 653 -3.57 -10.80 26.82
C TYR A 653 -3.20 -12.27 27.11
N PRO A 654 -2.59 -12.57 28.27
CA PRO A 654 -1.94 -11.61 29.18
C PRO A 654 -0.70 -10.96 28.53
N TYR A 655 -0.45 -9.68 28.83
CA TYR A 655 0.75 -8.99 28.32
C TYR A 655 1.98 -9.29 29.16
N MET A 656 1.91 -9.05 30.48
CA MET A 656 2.99 -9.34 31.45
C MET A 656 4.39 -8.90 30.99
N PHE A 657 4.51 -7.72 30.38
CA PHE A 657 5.84 -7.21 30.05
C PHE A 657 6.63 -6.97 31.33
N LYS A 658 7.84 -7.53 31.40
CA LYS A 658 8.75 -7.38 32.55
C LYS A 658 9.92 -6.43 32.26
N ASN A 659 10.22 -6.19 31.00
CA ASN A 659 11.30 -5.30 30.60
C ASN A 659 10.93 -3.82 30.81
N PRO A 660 11.93 -2.93 30.94
CA PRO A 660 11.73 -1.49 30.97
C PRO A 660 11.04 -1.02 29.67
N ILE A 661 9.96 -0.26 29.82
CA ILE A 661 9.19 0.31 28.70
C ILE A 661 8.82 1.73 29.10
N ALA A 662 9.23 2.70 28.31
CA ALA A 662 8.70 4.06 28.43
C ALA A 662 7.49 4.21 27.51
N GLY A 663 6.47 4.96 27.92
CA GLY A 663 5.34 5.22 27.04
C GLY A 663 4.34 6.22 27.58
N LYS A 664 3.40 6.62 26.72
CA LYS A 664 2.33 7.55 27.09
C LYS A 664 1.04 7.19 26.38
N THR A 665 -0.05 7.10 27.16
CA THR A 665 -1.41 7.05 26.60
C THR A 665 -1.90 8.45 26.28
N GLY A 666 -2.67 8.56 25.20
CA GLY A 666 -3.41 9.76 24.82
C GLY A 666 -4.89 9.43 24.67
N THR A 667 -5.74 10.34 25.11
CA THR A 667 -7.18 10.25 24.91
C THR A 667 -7.66 11.67 24.73
N THR A 668 -8.32 11.93 23.62
CA THR A 668 -8.85 13.26 23.33
C THR A 668 -10.13 13.52 24.10
N GLN A 669 -10.53 14.79 24.14
CA GLN A 669 -11.87 15.13 24.59
C GLN A 669 -12.89 14.36 23.75
N ASN A 670 -14.00 13.96 24.37
CA ASN A 670 -15.02 13.13 23.71
C ASN A 670 -14.53 11.74 23.26
N GLN A 671 -13.30 11.33 23.57
CA GLN A 671 -12.79 10.00 23.24
C GLN A 671 -12.90 9.66 21.74
N SER A 672 -12.70 10.67 20.89
CA SER A 672 -12.69 10.50 19.43
C SER A 672 -11.43 9.79 18.95
N ASP A 673 -10.33 9.99 19.67
CA ASP A 673 -9.01 9.49 19.30
C ASP A 673 -8.32 8.88 20.54
N GLY A 674 -7.89 7.64 20.37
CA GLY A 674 -7.07 6.91 21.33
C GLY A 674 -5.64 6.78 20.81
N TRP A 675 -4.67 7.10 21.65
CA TRP A 675 -3.25 7.03 21.32
C TRP A 675 -2.46 6.20 22.32
N PHE A 676 -1.41 5.55 21.83
CA PHE A 676 -0.35 5.03 22.66
C PHE A 676 1.00 5.20 21.95
N MET A 677 1.91 5.91 22.62
CA MET A 677 3.32 5.97 22.24
C MET A 677 4.08 5.05 23.18
N GLY A 678 4.78 4.05 22.66
CA GLY A 678 5.56 3.14 23.48
C GLY A 678 6.95 2.96 22.89
N MET A 679 7.96 2.88 23.76
CA MET A 679 9.35 2.83 23.39
C MET A 679 10.15 1.88 24.27
N VAL A 680 11.13 1.26 23.64
CA VAL A 680 12.27 0.56 24.22
C VAL A 680 13.55 1.13 23.61
N PRO A 681 14.76 0.82 24.13
CA PRO A 681 15.98 1.55 23.76
C PRO A 681 16.24 1.65 22.25
N ASN A 682 15.90 0.62 21.46
CA ASN A 682 16.13 0.56 20.02
C ASN A 682 14.86 0.55 19.17
N LEU A 683 13.69 0.84 19.74
CA LEU A 683 12.45 0.92 18.96
C LEU A 683 11.40 1.82 19.60
N VAL A 684 10.89 2.78 18.84
CA VAL A 684 9.76 3.63 19.21
C VAL A 684 8.59 3.35 18.28
N THR A 685 7.42 3.07 18.86
CA THR A 685 6.21 2.76 18.10
C THR A 685 5.05 3.62 18.59
N GLY A 686 4.41 4.32 17.65
CA GLY A 686 3.20 5.10 17.86
C GLY A 686 1.99 4.38 17.28
N VAL A 687 0.90 4.37 18.04
CA VAL A 687 -0.40 3.84 17.59
C VAL A 687 -1.49 4.88 17.82
N TRP A 688 -2.28 5.15 16.79
CA TRP A 688 -3.53 5.88 16.84
C TRP A 688 -4.70 4.97 16.47
N VAL A 689 -5.85 5.19 17.10
CA VAL A 689 -7.14 4.56 16.79
C VAL A 689 -8.28 5.58 16.93
N GLY A 690 -9.14 5.68 15.92
CA GLY A 690 -10.30 6.57 15.89
C GLY A 690 -11.11 6.40 14.62
N CYS A 691 -12.26 7.06 14.48
CA CYS A 691 -13.01 7.06 13.22
C CYS A 691 -12.51 8.13 12.24
N GLU A 692 -12.95 8.04 10.98
CA GLU A 692 -12.73 9.10 9.99
C GLU A 692 -13.25 10.45 10.52
N ASP A 693 -14.51 10.47 10.97
CA ASP A 693 -15.16 11.62 11.60
C ASP A 693 -15.07 11.54 13.13
N ARG A 694 -14.61 12.63 13.77
CA ARG A 694 -14.49 12.70 15.25
C ARG A 694 -15.82 12.52 15.98
N SER A 695 -16.95 12.81 15.32
CA SER A 695 -18.29 12.62 15.87
C SER A 695 -18.70 11.16 15.93
N ALA A 696 -18.09 10.28 15.13
CA ALA A 696 -18.26 8.83 15.20
C ALA A 696 -17.30 8.27 16.26
N ARG A 697 -17.79 8.02 17.48
CA ARG A 697 -16.94 7.72 18.64
C ARG A 697 -17.65 6.90 19.69
N PHE A 698 -16.89 6.27 20.57
CA PHE A 698 -17.46 5.62 21.76
C PHE A 698 -18.11 6.69 22.65
N LYS A 699 -19.26 6.37 23.24
CA LYS A 699 -19.94 7.20 24.25
C LYS A 699 -19.27 7.07 25.62
N SER A 700 -18.61 5.93 25.87
CA SER A 700 -17.93 5.64 27.13
C SER A 700 -16.41 5.76 27.03
N LEU A 701 -15.80 6.31 28.09
CA LEU A 701 -14.36 6.34 28.29
C LEU A 701 -13.72 4.95 28.32
N THR A 702 -14.45 3.94 28.78
CA THR A 702 -13.93 2.56 28.91
C THR A 702 -13.31 2.05 27.62
N TYR A 703 -13.97 2.29 26.49
CA TYR A 703 -13.56 1.77 25.17
C TYR A 703 -12.83 2.79 24.30
N GLY A 704 -13.17 4.09 24.42
CA GLY A 704 -12.54 5.13 23.61
C GLY A 704 -11.19 5.65 24.14
N GLN A 705 -10.78 5.27 25.36
CA GLN A 705 -9.47 5.68 25.89
C GLN A 705 -8.29 4.98 25.19
N GLY A 706 -7.14 5.66 25.11
CA GLY A 706 -5.93 5.16 24.45
C GLY A 706 -5.38 3.86 25.02
N ALA A 707 -5.53 3.65 26.34
CA ALA A 707 -5.16 2.37 26.96
C ALA A 707 -5.96 1.18 26.40
N THR A 708 -7.17 1.44 25.88
CA THR A 708 -8.10 0.44 25.34
C THR A 708 -8.01 0.35 23.83
N ALA A 709 -8.03 1.51 23.18
CA ALA A 709 -8.10 1.58 21.74
C ALA A 709 -6.73 1.27 21.09
N ALA A 710 -5.66 1.90 21.55
CA ALA A 710 -4.36 1.88 20.88
C ALA A 710 -3.30 0.98 21.56
N LEU A 711 -3.20 1.01 22.89
CA LEU A 711 -2.19 0.24 23.65
C LEU A 711 -2.21 -1.27 23.35
N PRO A 712 -3.37 -1.95 23.19
CA PRO A 712 -3.39 -3.37 22.84
C PRO A 712 -2.75 -3.70 21.50
N VAL A 713 -2.86 -2.80 20.51
CA VAL A 713 -2.17 -2.98 19.21
C VAL A 713 -0.67 -2.98 19.44
N TRP A 714 -0.15 -1.98 20.17
CA TRP A 714 1.27 -1.90 20.51
C TRP A 714 1.73 -3.13 21.28
N ALA A 715 0.97 -3.55 22.28
CA ALA A 715 1.29 -4.69 23.12
C ALA A 715 1.34 -5.99 22.30
N TYR A 716 0.37 -6.20 21.41
CA TYR A 716 0.35 -7.40 20.58
C TYR A 716 1.48 -7.38 19.55
N PHE A 717 1.75 -6.24 18.92
CA PHE A 717 2.90 -6.03 18.02
C PHE A 717 4.22 -6.36 18.71
N MET A 718 4.48 -5.78 19.89
CA MET A 718 5.73 -6.03 20.61
C MET A 718 5.87 -7.48 21.08
N LYS A 719 4.77 -8.16 21.43
CA LYS A 719 4.83 -9.61 21.73
C LYS A 719 5.27 -10.43 20.53
N LEU A 720 4.80 -10.11 19.34
CA LEU A 720 5.23 -10.76 18.10
C LEU A 720 6.72 -10.44 17.84
N CYS A 721 7.12 -9.18 17.94
CA CYS A 721 8.52 -8.79 17.78
C CYS A 721 9.47 -9.47 18.78
N TYR A 722 9.11 -9.56 20.06
CA TYR A 722 9.96 -10.23 21.06
C TYR A 722 10.02 -11.75 20.92
N LYS A 723 9.08 -12.34 20.18
CA LYS A 723 9.08 -13.77 19.86
C LYS A 723 10.03 -14.08 18.71
N ASP A 724 10.31 -13.12 17.83
CA ASP A 724 11.31 -13.25 16.77
C ASP A 724 12.66 -12.67 17.23
N GLU A 725 13.55 -13.57 17.67
CA GLU A 725 14.87 -13.21 18.18
C GLU A 725 15.76 -12.54 17.12
N ASN A 726 15.47 -12.74 15.83
CA ASN A 726 16.26 -12.15 14.74
C ASN A 726 16.04 -10.63 14.59
N LEU A 727 15.01 -10.08 15.22
CA LEU A 727 14.74 -8.64 15.23
C LEU A 727 15.59 -7.88 16.26
N GLN A 728 16.21 -8.59 17.22
CA GLN A 728 17.09 -8.01 18.25
C GLN A 728 16.46 -6.82 19.01
N ILE A 729 15.13 -6.82 19.21
CA ILE A 729 14.44 -5.76 19.95
C ILE A 729 14.86 -5.81 21.42
N SER A 730 15.30 -4.67 21.94
CA SER A 730 15.90 -4.58 23.27
C SER A 730 14.88 -4.87 24.38
N LYS A 731 15.32 -5.68 25.35
CA LYS A 731 14.65 -5.89 26.65
C LYS A 731 15.46 -5.25 27.80
N SER A 732 16.54 -4.54 27.50
CA SER A 732 17.42 -3.89 28.48
C SER A 732 16.81 -2.58 29.01
N GLU A 733 17.43 -2.04 30.06
CA GLU A 733 17.20 -0.67 30.48
C GLU A 733 17.68 0.32 29.41
N PHE A 734 17.10 1.52 29.43
CA PHE A 734 17.63 2.68 28.71
C PHE A 734 18.97 3.08 29.31
N GLU A 735 19.90 3.54 28.47
CA GLU A 735 21.24 3.91 28.89
C GLU A 735 21.20 5.08 29.88
N ARG A 736 21.71 4.86 31.09
CA ARG A 736 21.79 5.88 32.15
C ARG A 736 23.06 6.72 31.98
N PRO A 737 22.97 8.06 31.88
CA PRO A 737 24.15 8.93 31.85
C PRO A 737 25.03 8.77 33.10
N ALA A 738 26.35 8.63 32.92
CA ALA A 738 27.30 8.37 34.01
C ALA A 738 27.28 9.43 35.13
N ASN A 739 27.07 10.70 34.76
CA ASN A 739 27.06 11.85 35.69
C ASN A 739 25.68 12.54 35.67
N LEU A 740 24.61 11.77 35.79
CA LEU A 740 23.24 12.29 35.74
C LEU A 740 23.02 13.36 36.82
N SER A 741 22.84 14.61 36.38
CA SER A 741 22.64 15.78 37.24
C SER A 741 21.20 15.90 37.76
N ILE A 742 20.24 15.41 37.00
CA ILE A 742 18.81 15.50 37.32
C ILE A 742 18.41 14.31 38.19
N LYS A 743 17.83 14.57 39.37
CA LYS A 743 17.33 13.52 40.25
C LYS A 743 16.13 12.79 39.60
N VAL A 744 16.25 11.50 39.33
CA VAL A 744 15.16 10.69 38.71
C VAL A 744 14.61 9.59 39.61
N ASP A 745 15.37 9.19 40.63
CA ASP A 745 15.02 8.12 41.57
C ASP A 745 14.31 8.72 42.79
N CYS A 746 12.98 8.87 42.69
CA CYS A 746 12.20 9.64 43.66
C CYS A 746 11.96 8.93 45.01
N TYR A 747 12.31 7.66 45.09
CA TYR A 747 12.34 6.89 46.32
C TYR A 747 13.77 6.38 46.55
N GLN A 748 14.55 7.12 47.34
CA GLN A 748 15.77 6.56 47.93
C GLN A 748 15.41 6.07 49.33
N ARG A 749 15.67 4.80 49.62
CA ARG A 749 15.83 4.34 51.01
C ARG A 749 16.87 5.27 51.64
N PRO A 750 16.64 5.83 52.85
CA PRO A 750 17.66 6.64 53.50
C PRO A 750 18.96 5.84 53.50
N ALA A 751 20.08 6.48 53.15
CA ALA A 751 21.39 5.88 53.40
C ALA A 751 21.39 5.47 54.88
N VAL A 752 21.76 4.23 55.17
CA VAL A 752 22.00 3.81 56.56
C VAL A 752 23.13 4.69 57.05
N VAL A 753 22.79 5.75 57.78
CA VAL A 753 23.76 6.53 58.53
C VAL A 753 24.25 5.56 59.59
N LYS A 754 25.45 5.02 59.40
CA LYS A 754 26.17 4.36 60.48
C LYS A 754 26.35 5.44 61.53
N ASP A 755 25.60 5.31 62.62
CA ASP A 755 25.73 6.19 63.77
C ASP A 755 27.17 6.07 64.30
N THR A 756 27.97 7.10 64.06
CA THR A 756 29.36 7.18 64.52
C THR A 756 29.46 7.60 65.99
N THR A 757 28.32 7.75 66.67
CA THR A 757 28.21 8.05 68.10
C THR A 757 27.69 6.87 68.94
N GLN A 758 27.60 5.66 68.38
CA GLN A 758 27.54 4.44 69.20
C GLN A 758 28.90 4.24 69.90
N THR A 759 29.07 4.92 71.03
CA THR A 759 29.98 4.50 72.09
C THR A 759 29.53 3.11 72.55
N GLU A 760 30.36 2.09 72.33
CA GLU A 760 30.23 0.84 73.07
C GLU A 760 30.28 1.19 74.56
N GLN A 761 29.17 0.98 75.27
CA GLN A 761 29.18 1.02 76.72
C GLN A 761 30.02 -0.17 77.19
N ASN A 762 31.23 0.12 77.65
CA ASN A 762 32.05 -0.84 78.36
C ASN A 762 31.44 -1.08 79.74
N THR A 763 31.06 -2.32 80.05
CA THR A 763 30.44 -2.72 81.33
C THR A 763 31.46 -2.98 82.44
N ASP A 764 32.73 -2.64 82.25
CA ASP A 764 33.81 -2.86 83.22
C ASP A 764 33.74 -1.97 84.49
N GLU A 765 32.75 -1.07 84.62
CA GLU A 765 32.63 -0.15 85.78
C GLU A 765 31.60 -0.60 86.84
N PHE A 766 31.07 -1.83 86.75
CA PHE A 766 30.09 -2.39 87.70
C PHE A 766 30.54 -3.65 88.46
N GLU A 767 31.83 -3.99 88.47
CA GLU A 767 32.38 -4.99 89.39
C GLU A 767 33.26 -4.35 90.48
N LEU A 768 32.61 -3.89 91.56
CA LEU A 768 33.19 -3.72 92.90
C LEU A 768 32.24 -4.28 93.95
#